data_AF-A0A7H8R345-F1
#
_entry.id   AF-A0A7H8R345-F1
#
_cell.length_a   1.000
_cell.length_b   1.000
_cell.length_c   1.000
_cell.angle_alpha   90.00
_cell.angle_beta   90.00
_cell.angle_gamma   90.00
#
_symmetry.space_group_name_H-M   'P 1'
#
loop_
_entity.id
_entity.type
_entity.pdbx_description
1 polymer ?
#
loop_
_entity_poly.entity_id
_entity_poly.type
_entity_poly.pdbx_seq_one_letter_code
_entity_poly.pdbx_strand_id
1 'polypeptide(L)'
;MAVTMADLGQHPVLAFVLFSIVLLVVKNVYNSIRASQRARSLGCLPGVYGSSGPFGLGFFMTVAKAAKKGTRIQLHDSLYKTHGNTFKQKIPGNEILFTIEPENAKAILTTQFADFGLGHRARTFWPLLGDGIFNADGRTWSHARTLLRPQFTKDQVADLQLMDEHIKTFIEAIPKDKSLFDIQPLFFAFTNNSSTHFLFGESLAGPETSSGSGAVQFGRAFDKSLEWLSRRVSAQKLSFLVDGNKEYTSACKYVHDIADHYVRLALESRAEAKKSDRYIFLQALAKDTQDPKVLRDNILNLLIAGRDTTASLLSSVLFYLSHAPDAWKKLRQEILDEFGDVAHPTGEITHAKIKNMRYLRYVLNEALRLLPPVPINSRMAFKDTSLPLGGGPDGKSRVFVKQGTVIPFSLYTMHRRKDIWGEDAEEFDPERWARDGSHTWEYIPFNGGPRICLGQQYALIEASYMMIRLAQNFDTLRNDGGSRVPDAKVDLTLTHRNGVNVRLYSSSACTSNKKQDEPLSNPPSQFNPGYLDVAMGKHEDVVAKISRLVSQFHKANQPYRIFHGSTNSTRPRPNAQNQKFVDISALNNVLRVDDQAKKAYVEPNVPMDRLVEATLKHGLIPPVVMEFPGITAGGGYSGTSGESSSFRHGFFDRTIDSVEMVLPNGEVVKTSEQNKPDLFHGAAGAVGSLGVTTLIELNLIKAKKFVKVTYERKNSVAAAIEAFQKESADPENATFDYIDGIQFSPDHGVVVKGEMTDEKPADAPVKTFSNPWDPWFYLHAQEITKSNDVATEYVPLAEYLFRYDRGGFWTPYTGRMLNIGLWGFGPARQKEFVAKNRDLEHKLSELGGMKWLYAHTYSPEDEFWKDFDLFPIRQLAMADNVLDDISHRRFNPLRGSYVLVSPHRTKRPWQGQQESPSKTVLPSYDPACYLCPGNARAQGDANPQYTNTFVFVNDYSAVKEEQAEYKPHGDENESFFLRAEPVVGKCYVLTFSAAHNLTLADLSATEIVPVIDAWTEIYTSHLSPKNPLAQVAPATHLPPDAPTASLTKPKMQYRYMQIFENKGAAMGCSNPHPHGQVWTTSSLPEEPMVELEQLKKYRAEHGGKHLLGDYVALEVSKQERVVFENDGFVVLCPWWATWPFETMIISKTHKRALVDLNADEKVQLAEAIAEITRRYDNLFETHFPYSMGIHQAPLEGTDEEIESSWLHLHFYPPLLRSATVRKFLVGYEMMAEPQRDITPEQATSKLKACGGELYRKKL
;
A
#
# COMPACT_ATOMS: atom_id res chain seq x y z
N MET A 1 52.07 -7.57 54.13
CA MET A 1 51.58 -8.20 55.37
C MET A 1 50.61 -9.31 54.97
N ALA A 2 51.01 -10.56 55.16
CA ALA A 2 50.22 -11.73 54.81
C ALA A 2 49.36 -12.12 56.02
N VAL A 3 48.03 -12.01 55.90
CA VAL A 3 47.09 -12.56 56.87
C VAL A 3 46.85 -14.02 56.47
N THR A 4 47.20 -14.95 57.35
CA THR A 4 47.00 -16.39 57.17
C THR A 4 45.53 -16.77 57.34
N MET A 5 45.05 -17.81 56.62
CA MET A 5 43.65 -18.28 56.66
C MET A 5 43.12 -18.65 58.07
N ALA A 6 43.99 -18.79 59.08
CA ALA A 6 43.61 -19.00 60.47
C ALA A 6 42.96 -17.76 61.14
N ASP A 7 43.29 -16.53 60.72
CA ASP A 7 42.74 -15.29 61.30
C ASP A 7 41.33 -14.96 60.79
N LEU A 8 40.92 -15.53 59.65
CA LEU A 8 39.58 -15.34 59.07
C LEU A 8 38.48 -16.06 59.86
N GLY A 9 38.83 -17.01 60.73
CA GLY A 9 37.90 -17.72 61.61
C GLY A 9 37.37 -16.89 62.79
N GLN A 10 38.05 -15.81 63.19
CA GLN A 10 37.61 -14.93 64.29
C GLN A 10 36.72 -13.77 63.83
N HIS A 11 36.60 -13.55 62.52
CA HIS A 11 35.77 -12.50 61.92
C HIS A 11 34.91 -13.08 60.79
N PRO A 12 33.81 -13.81 61.09
CA PRO A 12 32.98 -14.51 60.11
C PRO A 12 32.40 -13.57 59.04
N VAL A 13 32.17 -12.30 59.39
CA VAL A 13 31.74 -11.25 58.46
C VAL A 13 32.83 -10.96 57.41
N LEU A 14 34.10 -10.91 57.81
CA LEU A 14 35.22 -10.62 56.90
C LEU A 14 35.45 -11.79 55.94
N ALA A 15 35.34 -13.03 56.42
CA ALA A 15 35.44 -14.24 55.61
C ALA A 15 34.29 -14.35 54.59
N PHE A 16 33.06 -14.04 55.00
CA PHE A 16 31.91 -14.00 54.11
C PHE A 16 32.06 -12.91 53.03
N VAL A 17 32.58 -11.73 53.39
CA VAL A 17 32.86 -10.65 52.44
C VAL A 17 33.94 -11.05 51.43
N LEU A 18 35.06 -11.63 51.88
CA LEU A 18 36.14 -12.12 51.00
C LEU A 18 35.65 -13.22 50.06
N PHE A 19 34.89 -14.20 50.56
CA PHE A 19 34.30 -15.26 49.75
C PHE A 19 33.30 -14.70 48.70
N SER A 20 32.47 -13.74 49.10
CA SER A 20 31.55 -13.05 48.19
C SER A 20 32.29 -12.26 47.11
N ILE A 21 33.41 -11.60 47.45
CA ILE A 21 34.26 -10.90 46.48
C ILE A 21 34.87 -11.91 45.49
N VAL A 22 35.41 -13.04 45.96
CA VAL A 22 35.97 -14.09 45.10
C VAL A 22 34.91 -14.67 44.16
N LEU A 23 33.72 -15.01 44.67
CA LEU A 23 32.60 -15.46 43.84
C LEU A 23 32.19 -14.43 42.78
N LEU A 24 32.18 -13.14 43.14
CA LEU A 24 31.85 -12.06 42.22
C LEU A 24 32.92 -11.89 41.13
N VAL A 25 34.20 -12.04 41.47
CA VAL A 25 35.32 -12.03 40.51
C VAL A 25 35.23 -13.23 39.57
N VAL A 26 35.04 -14.46 40.09
CA VAL A 26 34.89 -15.67 39.27
C VAL A 26 33.68 -15.56 38.34
N LYS A 27 32.53 -15.10 38.85
CA LYS A 27 31.33 -14.85 38.04
C LYS A 27 31.59 -13.82 36.94
N ASN A 28 32.33 -12.75 37.22
CA ASN A 28 32.67 -11.74 36.22
C ASN A 28 33.62 -12.26 35.15
N VAL A 29 34.64 -13.05 35.52
CA VAL A 29 35.57 -13.68 34.58
C VAL A 29 34.84 -14.68 33.69
N TYR A 30 34.03 -15.57 34.27
CA TYR A 30 33.21 -16.52 33.53
C TYR A 30 32.28 -15.83 32.51
N ASN A 31 31.56 -14.80 32.96
CA ASN A 31 30.68 -14.03 32.08
C ASN A 31 31.45 -13.29 30.97
N SER A 32 32.68 -12.85 31.22
CA SER A 32 33.53 -12.19 30.23
C SER A 32 34.00 -13.18 29.15
N ILE A 33 34.41 -14.39 29.55
CA ILE A 33 34.81 -15.46 28.63
C ILE A 33 33.64 -15.88 27.74
N ARG A 34 32.46 -16.13 28.34
CA ARG A 34 31.25 -16.48 27.60
C ARG A 34 30.83 -15.40 26.61
N ALA A 35 30.87 -14.14 27.03
CA ALA A 35 30.57 -13.01 26.14
C ALA A 35 31.58 -12.92 24.97
N SER A 36 32.86 -13.16 25.23
CA SER A 36 33.91 -13.14 24.21
C SER A 36 33.80 -14.30 23.21
N GLN A 37 33.38 -15.48 23.66
CA GLN A 37 33.07 -16.61 22.78
C GLN A 37 31.84 -16.30 21.91
N ARG A 38 30.78 -15.75 22.50
CA ARG A 38 29.56 -15.39 21.77
C ARG A 38 29.81 -14.29 20.74
N ALA A 39 30.56 -13.25 21.11
CA ALA A 39 30.98 -12.19 20.20
C ALA A 39 31.70 -12.75 18.96
N ARG A 40 32.64 -13.70 19.16
CA ARG A 40 33.34 -14.37 18.05
C ARG A 40 32.39 -15.17 17.16
N SER A 41 31.44 -15.91 17.75
CA SER A 41 30.45 -16.68 16.96
C SER A 41 29.52 -15.82 16.10
N LEU A 42 29.33 -14.55 16.47
CA LEU A 42 28.49 -13.59 15.74
C LEU A 42 29.32 -12.74 14.74
N GLY A 43 30.61 -13.03 14.58
CA GLY A 43 31.50 -12.25 13.72
C GLY A 43 31.72 -10.81 14.20
N CYS A 44 31.57 -10.56 15.50
CA CYS A 44 31.73 -9.23 16.08
C CYS A 44 33.20 -8.88 16.32
N LEU A 45 33.55 -7.62 16.05
CA LEU A 45 34.82 -7.04 16.46
C LEU A 45 34.68 -6.22 17.75
N PRO A 46 35.80 -5.94 18.48
CA PRO A 46 35.77 -5.09 19.66
C PRO A 46 35.18 -3.70 19.33
N GLY A 47 34.28 -3.21 20.18
CA GLY A 47 33.71 -1.88 20.06
C GLY A 47 34.52 -0.82 20.80
N VAL A 48 34.30 0.46 20.46
CA VAL A 48 34.95 1.60 21.11
C VAL A 48 34.40 1.80 22.53
N TYR A 49 35.28 2.03 23.52
CA TYR A 49 34.90 2.31 24.90
C TYR A 49 35.24 3.75 25.29
N GLY A 50 34.22 4.49 25.76
CA GLY A 50 34.39 5.82 26.34
C GLY A 50 34.88 5.79 27.79
N SER A 51 35.50 6.88 28.25
CA SER A 51 35.96 7.00 29.64
C SER A 51 34.76 7.01 30.59
N SER A 52 34.77 6.11 31.58
CA SER A 52 33.65 5.91 32.51
C SER A 52 34.01 6.19 33.98
N GLY A 53 35.30 6.31 34.29
CA GLY A 53 35.82 6.32 35.66
C GLY A 53 35.63 4.98 36.40
N PRO A 54 36.14 4.85 37.64
CA PRO A 54 35.99 3.63 38.44
C PRO A 54 34.51 3.24 38.62
N PHE A 55 34.19 1.97 38.34
CA PHE A 55 32.84 1.40 38.42
C PHE A 55 31.74 2.15 37.64
N GLY A 56 32.10 3.05 36.70
CA GLY A 56 31.15 3.87 35.96
C GLY A 56 30.62 5.11 36.71
N LEU A 57 31.12 5.38 37.93
CA LEU A 57 30.65 6.50 38.76
C LEU A 57 31.00 7.86 38.18
N GLY A 58 32.16 7.99 37.53
CA GLY A 58 32.59 9.26 36.92
C GLY A 58 31.65 9.72 35.81
N PHE A 59 31.28 8.82 34.91
CA PHE A 59 30.32 9.13 33.86
C PHE A 59 28.91 9.37 34.41
N PHE A 60 28.47 8.57 35.39
CA PHE A 60 27.18 8.76 36.05
C PHE A 60 27.02 10.16 36.66
N MET A 61 28.05 10.64 37.37
CA MET A 61 28.04 12.00 37.93
C MET A 61 28.05 13.09 36.86
N THR A 62 28.72 12.84 35.73
CA THR A 62 28.73 13.75 34.57
C THR A 62 27.34 13.89 33.97
N VAL A 63 26.65 12.77 33.74
CA VAL A 63 25.26 12.74 33.25
C VAL A 63 24.31 13.42 34.25
N ALA A 64 24.45 13.15 35.55
CA ALA A 64 23.64 13.78 36.59
C ALA A 64 23.83 15.31 36.65
N LYS A 65 25.08 15.79 36.52
CA LYS A 65 25.41 17.23 36.46
C LYS A 65 24.83 17.89 35.21
N ALA A 66 24.92 17.24 34.05
CA ALA A 66 24.35 17.74 32.80
C ALA A 66 22.81 17.77 32.85
N ALA A 67 22.17 16.75 33.45
CA ALA A 67 20.73 16.74 33.67
C ALA A 67 20.29 17.90 34.58
N LYS A 68 20.99 18.14 35.70
CA LYS A 68 20.70 19.25 36.62
C LYS A 68 20.88 20.63 35.96
N LYS A 69 21.83 20.76 35.03
CA LYS A 69 22.05 21.99 34.24
C LYS A 69 21.14 22.09 33.00
N GLY A 70 20.34 21.07 32.70
CA GLY A 70 19.52 21.00 31.49
C GLY A 70 20.32 20.81 30.19
N THR A 71 21.63 20.52 30.26
CA THR A 71 22.53 20.44 29.09
C THR A 71 22.77 18.99 28.62
N ARG A 72 21.78 18.12 28.83
CA ARG A 72 21.90 16.67 28.58
C ARG A 72 22.09 16.35 27.10
N ILE A 73 21.41 17.08 26.21
CA ILE A 73 21.51 16.83 24.77
C ILE A 73 22.87 17.27 24.21
N GLN A 74 23.41 18.39 24.71
CA GLN A 74 24.75 18.88 24.36
C GLN A 74 25.83 17.91 24.84
N LEU A 75 25.66 17.32 26.04
CA LEU A 75 26.55 16.25 26.50
C LEU A 75 26.51 15.06 25.53
N HIS A 76 25.33 14.56 25.15
CA HIS A 76 25.21 13.46 24.20
C HIS A 76 25.90 13.76 22.86
N ASP A 77 25.64 14.92 22.26
CA ASP A 77 26.27 15.36 21.02
C ASP A 77 27.81 15.37 21.13
N SER A 78 28.34 15.92 22.22
CA SER A 78 29.79 15.96 22.47
C SER A 78 30.44 14.57 22.60
N LEU A 79 29.70 13.59 23.14
CA LEU A 79 30.21 12.23 23.30
C LEU A 79 30.37 11.53 21.96
N TYR A 80 29.43 11.71 21.02
CA TYR A 80 29.55 11.18 19.66
C TYR A 80 30.71 11.83 18.90
N LYS A 81 30.92 13.14 19.07
CA LYS A 81 32.08 13.85 18.49
C LYS A 81 33.41 13.31 19.03
N THR A 82 33.46 12.85 20.28
CA THR A 82 34.69 12.38 20.93
C THR A 82 34.97 10.89 20.68
N HIS A 83 33.93 10.06 20.63
CA HIS A 83 34.06 8.59 20.62
C HIS A 83 33.59 7.92 19.33
N GLY A 84 33.10 8.70 18.36
CA GLY A 84 32.55 8.22 17.09
C GLY A 84 31.06 7.86 17.17
N ASN A 85 30.54 7.36 16.05
CA ASN A 85 29.10 7.18 15.85
C ASN A 85 28.48 6.06 16.68
N THR A 86 29.27 5.09 17.13
CA THR A 86 28.80 4.00 18.01
C THR A 86 29.88 3.65 19.03
N PHE A 87 29.57 3.74 20.32
CA PHE A 87 30.53 3.50 21.40
C PHE A 87 29.85 3.00 22.68
N LYS A 88 30.63 2.42 23.58
CA LYS A 88 30.17 1.86 24.86
C LYS A 88 30.60 2.69 26.05
N GLN A 89 29.76 2.77 27.07
CA GLN A 89 30.09 3.42 28.34
C GLN A 89 29.51 2.64 29.52
N LYS A 90 30.23 2.64 30.65
CA LYS A 90 29.80 1.94 31.87
C LYS A 90 29.12 2.92 32.81
N ILE A 91 28.02 2.47 33.40
CA ILE A 91 27.36 3.12 34.54
C ILE A 91 27.28 2.11 35.70
N PRO A 92 27.03 2.54 36.94
CA PRO A 92 26.88 1.62 38.06
C PRO A 92 25.84 0.52 37.75
N GLY A 93 26.30 -0.73 37.71
CA GLY A 93 25.43 -1.91 37.47
C GLY A 93 24.93 -2.11 36.04
N ASN A 94 25.39 -1.36 35.04
CA ASN A 94 25.01 -1.57 33.63
C ASN A 94 26.05 -1.09 32.60
N GLU A 95 25.92 -1.58 31.37
CA GLU A 95 26.63 -1.04 30.18
C GLU A 95 25.61 -0.37 29.25
N ILE A 96 25.99 0.76 28.67
CA ILE A 96 25.22 1.50 27.67
C ILE A 96 26.01 1.48 26.37
N LEU A 97 25.34 1.20 25.25
CA LEU A 97 25.89 1.31 23.91
C LEU A 97 25.18 2.45 23.17
N PHE A 98 25.86 3.56 22.96
CA PHE A 98 25.34 4.72 22.26
C PHE A 98 25.51 4.54 20.76
N THR A 99 24.52 4.97 19.96
CA THR A 99 24.65 4.95 18.49
C THR A 99 23.91 6.09 17.80
N ILE A 100 24.47 6.59 16.69
CA ILE A 100 23.83 7.52 15.74
C ILE A 100 23.91 6.99 14.30
N GLU A 101 24.07 5.67 14.16
CA GLU A 101 24.11 5.01 12.85
C GLU A 101 22.69 4.64 12.37
N PRO A 102 22.27 5.10 11.17
CA PRO A 102 20.97 4.75 10.59
C PRO A 102 20.74 3.24 10.51
N GLU A 103 21.75 2.46 10.10
CA GLU A 103 21.65 1.00 10.00
C GLU A 103 21.52 0.31 11.36
N ASN A 104 22.12 0.87 12.42
CA ASN A 104 21.90 0.37 13.78
C ASN A 104 20.48 0.70 14.27
N ALA A 105 19.97 1.91 14.00
CA ALA A 105 18.59 2.27 14.32
C ALA A 105 17.59 1.36 13.59
N LYS A 106 17.84 1.07 12.30
CA LYS A 106 17.09 0.09 11.50
C LYS A 106 17.15 -1.30 12.10
N ALA A 107 18.32 -1.79 12.50
CA ALA A 107 18.45 -3.10 13.13
C ALA A 107 17.60 -3.19 14.40
N ILE A 108 17.73 -2.20 15.29
CA ILE A 108 17.01 -2.13 16.56
C ILE A 108 15.49 -2.07 16.35
N LEU A 109 15.04 -1.33 15.35
CA LEU A 109 13.62 -1.03 15.14
C LEU A 109 12.92 -1.99 14.16
N THR A 110 13.65 -2.71 13.32
CA THR A 110 13.06 -3.58 12.27
C THR A 110 13.75 -4.93 12.13
N THR A 111 14.96 -4.99 11.56
CA THR A 111 15.53 -6.26 11.08
C THR A 111 15.91 -7.22 12.21
N GLN A 112 16.12 -6.71 13.42
CA GLN A 112 16.36 -7.48 14.64
C GLN A 112 15.36 -7.14 15.76
N PHE A 113 14.14 -6.74 15.40
CA PHE A 113 13.14 -6.22 16.35
C PHE A 113 12.89 -7.14 17.57
N ALA A 114 12.88 -8.46 17.39
CA ALA A 114 12.65 -9.42 18.49
C ALA A 114 13.80 -9.47 19.52
N ASP A 115 14.98 -8.96 19.17
CA ASP A 115 16.16 -8.96 20.04
C ASP A 115 16.14 -7.77 21.01
N PHE A 116 15.33 -6.75 20.74
CA PHE A 116 15.36 -5.45 21.42
C PHE A 116 13.97 -5.07 21.95
N GLY A 117 13.87 -4.81 23.26
CA GLY A 117 12.64 -4.35 23.92
C GLY A 117 12.81 -3.06 24.71
N LEU A 118 11.79 -2.69 25.49
CA LEU A 118 11.78 -1.47 26.30
C LEU A 118 12.54 -1.62 27.63
N GLY A 119 12.72 -2.85 28.10
CA GLY A 119 13.51 -3.16 29.31
C GLY A 119 12.98 -2.45 30.56
N HIS A 120 13.81 -1.62 31.19
CA HIS A 120 13.44 -0.92 32.43
C HIS A 120 12.31 0.10 32.26
N ARG A 121 12.03 0.55 31.03
CA ARG A 121 11.03 1.58 30.75
C ARG A 121 9.66 1.22 31.32
N ALA A 122 9.23 -0.04 31.21
CA ALA A 122 7.95 -0.49 31.75
C ALA A 122 7.82 -0.09 33.23
N ARG A 123 8.75 -0.52 34.08
CA ARG A 123 8.79 -0.15 35.51
C ARG A 123 8.94 1.34 35.74
N THR A 124 9.78 2.00 34.95
CA THR A 124 10.07 3.43 35.09
C THR A 124 8.84 4.29 34.76
N PHE A 125 8.00 3.91 33.81
CA PHE A 125 6.86 4.72 33.36
C PHE A 125 5.54 4.31 34.03
N TRP A 126 5.47 3.08 34.58
CA TRP A 126 4.26 2.48 35.14
C TRP A 126 3.46 3.36 36.13
N PRO A 127 4.07 4.07 37.11
CA PRO A 127 3.31 4.87 38.08
C PRO A 127 2.48 6.01 37.49
N LEU A 128 2.85 6.55 36.32
CA LEU A 128 2.04 7.57 35.64
C LEU A 128 1.18 6.95 34.54
N LEU A 129 1.72 5.97 33.80
CA LEU A 129 1.18 5.56 32.50
C LEU A 129 0.69 4.11 32.43
N GLY A 130 0.83 3.35 33.51
CA GLY A 130 0.42 1.95 33.59
C GLY A 130 0.93 1.10 32.43
N ASP A 131 0.08 0.20 31.95
CA ASP A 131 0.40 -0.82 30.95
C ASP A 131 0.05 -0.39 29.51
N GLY A 132 0.11 0.93 29.25
CA GLY A 132 -0.22 1.50 27.95
C GLY A 132 0.87 1.34 26.86
N ILE A 133 0.53 1.79 25.66
CA ILE A 133 1.28 1.53 24.42
C ILE A 133 2.77 1.92 24.44
N PHE A 134 3.19 2.88 25.28
CA PHE A 134 4.60 3.29 25.36
C PHE A 134 5.47 2.44 26.29
N ASN A 135 4.84 1.64 27.15
CA ASN A 135 5.51 0.92 28.25
C ASN A 135 5.40 -0.59 28.13
N ALA A 136 4.57 -1.08 27.20
CA ALA A 136 4.37 -2.49 26.97
C ALA A 136 5.30 -3.08 25.91
N ASP A 137 5.64 -4.37 26.06
CA ASP A 137 6.30 -5.24 25.08
C ASP A 137 5.41 -6.46 24.76
N GLY A 138 5.72 -7.18 23.68
CA GLY A 138 5.08 -8.44 23.32
C GLY A 138 3.57 -8.34 23.11
N ARG A 139 2.81 -9.26 23.70
CA ARG A 139 1.36 -9.39 23.52
C ARG A 139 0.59 -8.16 24.01
N THR A 140 0.95 -7.61 25.16
CA THR A 140 0.28 -6.42 25.73
C THR A 140 0.40 -5.21 24.80
N TRP A 141 1.60 -4.99 24.23
CA TRP A 141 1.81 -3.94 23.25
C TRP A 141 1.03 -4.17 21.95
N SER A 142 1.07 -5.41 21.44
CA SER A 142 0.32 -5.77 20.22
C SER A 142 -1.18 -5.56 20.41
N HIS A 143 -1.71 -5.92 21.57
CA HIS A 143 -3.12 -5.73 21.91
C HIS A 143 -3.48 -4.24 22.00
N ALA A 144 -2.72 -3.44 22.77
CA ALA A 144 -2.93 -1.99 22.85
C ALA A 144 -2.83 -1.31 21.48
N ARG A 145 -1.90 -1.75 20.62
CA ARG A 145 -1.75 -1.18 19.27
C ARG A 145 -2.89 -1.57 18.33
N THR A 146 -3.39 -2.81 18.41
CA THR A 146 -4.59 -3.24 17.67
C THR A 146 -5.82 -2.44 18.10
N LEU A 147 -5.96 -2.17 19.40
CA LEU A 147 -7.07 -1.41 19.97
C LEU A 147 -7.03 0.07 19.55
N LEU A 148 -5.86 0.72 19.59
CA LEU A 148 -5.76 2.15 19.30
C LEU A 148 -5.71 2.47 17.80
N ARG A 149 -5.21 1.58 16.94
CA ARG A 149 -4.98 1.89 15.51
C ARG A 149 -6.24 2.33 14.74
N PRO A 150 -7.42 1.70 14.90
CA PRO A 150 -8.63 2.12 14.19
C PRO A 150 -9.06 3.56 14.49
N GLN A 151 -8.73 4.04 15.69
CA GLN A 151 -9.12 5.37 16.18
C GLN A 151 -8.30 6.52 15.57
N PHE A 152 -7.22 6.22 14.85
CA PHE A 152 -6.37 7.19 14.13
C PHE A 152 -6.53 7.09 12.60
N THR A 153 -7.69 6.64 12.13
CA THR A 153 -8.04 6.61 10.69
C THR A 153 -8.48 7.99 10.19
N LYS A 154 -8.29 8.26 8.89
CA LYS A 154 -8.33 9.62 8.31
C LYS A 154 -9.57 10.45 8.62
N ASP A 155 -10.74 9.83 8.76
CA ASP A 155 -12.02 10.54 8.94
C ASP A 155 -12.26 10.94 10.41
N GLN A 156 -11.42 10.43 11.32
CA GLN A 156 -11.44 10.72 12.75
C GLN A 156 -10.22 11.58 13.18
N VAL A 157 -9.31 11.88 12.25
CA VAL A 157 -8.06 12.59 12.55
C VAL A 157 -8.27 14.09 12.43
N ALA A 158 -8.31 14.77 13.58
CA ALA A 158 -8.21 16.22 13.76
C ALA A 158 -9.35 17.01 13.08
N ASP A 159 -10.50 17.04 13.75
CA ASP A 159 -11.63 17.93 13.42
C ASP A 159 -11.16 19.40 13.31
N LEU A 160 -11.08 19.90 12.08
CA LEU A 160 -10.58 21.25 11.77
C LEU A 160 -11.47 22.34 12.38
N GLN A 161 -12.78 22.11 12.44
CA GLN A 161 -13.73 23.06 13.03
C GLN A 161 -13.50 23.16 14.54
N LEU A 162 -13.29 22.01 15.21
CA LEU A 162 -12.95 21.99 16.62
C LEU A 162 -11.61 22.66 16.92
N MET A 163 -10.61 22.40 16.09
CA MET A 163 -9.31 23.07 16.23
C MET A 163 -9.45 24.58 16.02
N ASP A 164 -10.40 25.03 15.21
CA ASP A 164 -10.65 26.45 14.97
C ASP A 164 -11.07 27.21 16.23
N GLU A 165 -11.90 26.60 17.08
CA GLU A 165 -12.29 27.17 18.37
C GLU A 165 -11.07 27.37 19.29
N HIS A 166 -10.20 26.36 19.36
CA HIS A 166 -8.98 26.41 20.16
C HIS A 166 -7.95 27.40 19.60
N ILE A 167 -7.82 27.46 18.26
CA ILE A 167 -6.94 28.42 17.58
C ILE A 167 -7.43 29.85 17.75
N LYS A 168 -8.75 30.08 17.70
CA LYS A 168 -9.32 31.41 17.97
C LYS A 168 -8.95 31.88 19.37
N THR A 169 -9.11 31.01 20.38
CA THR A 169 -8.67 31.28 21.76
C THR A 169 -7.16 31.57 21.83
N PHE A 170 -6.35 30.80 21.08
CA PHE A 170 -4.90 31.01 20.99
C PHE A 170 -4.57 32.39 20.42
N ILE A 171 -5.18 32.77 19.29
CA ILE A 171 -4.93 34.05 18.59
C ILE A 171 -5.38 35.23 19.47
N GLU A 172 -6.50 35.11 20.18
CA GLU A 172 -7.00 36.14 21.10
C GLU A 172 -6.04 36.39 22.28
N ALA A 173 -5.28 35.37 22.69
CA ALA A 173 -4.27 35.48 23.75
C ALA A 173 -2.94 36.14 23.29
N ILE A 174 -2.76 36.39 21.99
CA ILE A 174 -1.55 37.04 21.46
C ILE A 174 -1.60 38.55 21.74
N PRO A 175 -0.53 39.15 22.30
CA PRO A 175 -0.47 40.59 22.57
C PRO A 175 -0.68 41.45 21.32
N LYS A 176 -1.68 42.33 21.36
CA LYS A 176 -2.04 43.24 20.24
C LYS A 176 -1.17 44.50 20.16
N ASP A 177 -0.43 44.80 21.23
CA ASP A 177 0.46 45.96 21.36
C ASP A 177 1.83 45.77 20.66
N LYS A 178 1.98 44.67 19.90
CA LYS A 178 3.21 44.26 19.21
C LYS A 178 4.37 43.97 20.16
N SER A 179 4.14 43.79 21.45
CA SER A 179 5.17 43.48 22.45
C SER A 179 5.84 42.12 22.18
N LEU A 180 7.06 41.97 22.68
CA LEU A 180 7.78 40.70 22.68
C LEU A 180 7.17 39.80 23.76
N PHE A 181 6.79 38.57 23.41
CA PHE A 181 6.24 37.60 24.36
C PHE A 181 6.71 36.18 24.04
N ASP A 182 6.66 35.31 25.05
CA ASP A 182 6.95 33.89 24.89
C ASP A 182 5.72 33.14 24.35
N ILE A 183 5.80 32.62 23.13
CA ILE A 183 4.71 31.89 22.49
C ILE A 183 4.64 30.41 22.92
N GLN A 184 5.72 29.86 23.47
CA GLN A 184 5.80 28.44 23.83
C GLN A 184 4.68 28.02 24.82
N PRO A 185 4.39 28.75 25.92
CA PRO A 185 3.30 28.42 26.83
C PRO A 185 1.92 28.36 26.15
N LEU A 186 1.68 29.22 25.15
CA LEU A 186 0.41 29.22 24.41
C LEU A 186 0.26 27.94 23.57
N PHE A 187 1.35 27.42 22.97
CA PHE A 187 1.30 26.15 22.24
C PHE A 187 1.02 24.96 23.15
N PHE A 188 1.57 24.97 24.37
CA PHE A 188 1.28 23.93 25.37
C PHE A 188 -0.15 24.00 25.89
N ALA A 189 -0.75 25.20 25.99
CA ALA A 189 -2.15 25.37 26.33
C ALA A 189 -3.07 24.91 25.19
N PHE A 190 -2.79 25.33 23.95
CA PHE A 190 -3.53 24.92 22.76
C PHE A 190 -3.57 23.40 22.59
N THR A 191 -2.41 22.74 22.58
CA THR A 191 -2.32 21.29 22.36
C THR A 191 -2.91 20.48 23.52
N ASN A 192 -2.87 21.01 24.75
CA ASN A 192 -3.56 20.41 25.87
C ASN A 192 -5.08 20.45 25.69
N ASN A 193 -5.61 21.60 25.27
CA ASN A 193 -7.04 21.78 25.06
C ASN A 193 -7.54 20.97 23.87
N SER A 194 -6.84 20.98 22.73
CA SER A 194 -7.19 20.16 21.56
C SER A 194 -7.12 18.66 21.88
N SER A 195 -6.06 18.20 22.54
CA SER A 195 -5.87 16.79 22.89
C SER A 195 -6.91 16.29 23.90
N THR A 196 -7.22 17.09 24.94
CA THR A 196 -8.25 16.71 25.92
C THR A 196 -9.64 16.73 25.30
N HIS A 197 -9.93 17.71 24.44
CA HIS A 197 -11.20 17.77 23.72
C HIS A 197 -11.38 16.57 22.76
N PHE A 198 -10.32 16.15 22.07
CA PHE A 198 -10.32 14.94 21.25
C PHE A 198 -10.48 13.66 22.08
N LEU A 199 -9.76 13.55 23.20
CA LEU A 199 -9.73 12.34 24.01
C LEU A 199 -10.99 12.13 24.85
N PHE A 200 -11.46 13.19 25.51
CA PHE A 200 -12.52 13.16 26.51
C PHE A 200 -13.85 13.72 26.01
N GLY A 201 -13.85 14.42 24.88
CA GLY A 201 -15.05 15.05 24.32
C GLY A 201 -15.31 16.47 24.82
N GLU A 202 -14.54 16.92 25.80
CA GLU A 202 -14.54 18.30 26.28
C GLU A 202 -13.11 18.76 26.61
N SER A 203 -12.89 20.07 26.49
CA SER A 203 -11.67 20.69 27.00
C SER A 203 -11.73 20.73 28.52
N LEU A 204 -10.63 20.41 29.20
CA LEU A 204 -10.52 20.60 30.65
C LEU A 204 -10.65 22.08 31.08
N ALA A 205 -10.66 23.01 30.12
CA ALA A 205 -10.82 24.45 30.29
C ALA A 205 -12.21 24.97 29.87
N GLY A 206 -13.29 24.27 30.23
CA GLY A 206 -14.67 24.62 29.85
C GLY A 206 -15.22 25.93 30.46
N PRO A 207 -16.33 26.50 29.90
CA PRO A 207 -16.89 27.80 30.31
C PRO A 207 -17.52 27.81 31.71
N GLU A 208 -17.95 26.66 32.24
CA GLU A 208 -18.63 26.57 33.54
C GLU A 208 -17.67 26.44 34.74
N THR A 209 -16.37 26.23 34.51
CA THR A 209 -15.38 26.50 35.57
C THR A 209 -15.14 27.99 35.66
N SER A 210 -16.06 28.68 36.31
CA SER A 210 -15.99 30.08 36.77
C SER A 210 -14.88 30.33 37.82
N SER A 211 -13.86 29.48 37.81
CA SER A 211 -12.50 29.78 38.28
C SER A 211 -11.55 28.96 37.40
N GLY A 212 -10.56 29.60 36.75
CA GLY A 212 -9.53 28.93 35.95
C GLY A 212 -8.57 28.01 36.75
N SER A 213 -9.07 27.32 37.77
CA SER A 213 -8.33 26.53 38.74
C SER A 213 -8.11 25.08 38.28
N GLY A 214 -9.11 24.42 37.69
CA GLY A 214 -9.07 22.99 37.32
C GLY A 214 -8.11 22.62 36.19
N ALA A 215 -8.26 23.22 35.00
CA ALA A 215 -7.35 22.99 33.85
C ALA A 215 -5.89 23.31 34.18
N VAL A 216 -5.67 24.43 34.87
CA VAL A 216 -4.34 24.92 35.27
C VAL A 216 -3.76 24.03 36.37
N GLN A 217 -4.58 23.45 37.25
CA GLN A 217 -4.13 22.48 38.25
C GLN A 217 -3.77 21.13 37.60
N PHE A 218 -4.57 20.65 36.65
CA PHE A 218 -4.26 19.46 35.86
C PHE A 218 -2.96 19.61 35.07
N GLY A 219 -2.81 20.70 34.30
CA GLY A 219 -1.58 20.98 33.56
C GLY A 219 -0.35 21.00 34.46
N ARG A 220 -0.43 21.68 35.62
CA ARG A 220 0.66 21.70 36.62
C ARG A 220 0.97 20.32 37.19
N ALA A 221 -0.04 19.54 37.57
CA ALA A 221 0.15 18.19 38.09
C ALA A 221 0.73 17.24 37.04
N PHE A 222 0.31 17.37 35.78
CA PHE A 222 0.81 16.60 34.67
C PHE A 222 2.28 16.92 34.37
N ASP A 223 2.62 18.21 34.22
CA ASP A 223 4.00 18.67 33.97
C ASP A 223 4.94 18.21 35.09
N LYS A 224 4.45 18.27 36.33
CA LYS A 224 5.19 17.79 37.50
C LYS A 224 5.43 16.29 37.45
N SER A 225 4.44 15.52 37.01
CA SER A 225 4.55 14.07 36.84
C SER A 225 5.57 13.71 35.75
N LEU A 226 5.63 14.48 34.66
CA LEU A 226 6.61 14.31 33.58
C LEU A 226 8.04 14.70 34.02
N GLU A 227 8.21 15.75 34.81
CA GLU A 227 9.49 16.15 35.40
C GLU A 227 10.10 15.01 36.22
N TRP A 228 9.30 14.43 37.13
CA TRP A 228 9.70 13.30 37.95
C TRP A 228 9.93 12.04 37.12
N LEU A 229 9.10 11.78 36.12
CA LEU A 229 9.30 10.66 35.20
C LEU A 229 10.65 10.77 34.47
N SER A 230 11.05 11.96 33.99
CA SER A 230 12.37 12.21 33.38
C SER A 230 13.55 11.88 34.31
N ARG A 231 13.42 12.20 35.62
CA ARG A 231 14.41 11.81 36.64
C ARG A 231 14.48 10.30 36.80
N ARG A 232 13.35 9.61 36.79
CA ARG A 232 13.26 8.14 36.86
C ARG A 232 13.90 7.48 35.63
N VAL A 233 13.69 8.03 34.43
CA VAL A 233 14.37 7.58 33.19
C VAL A 233 15.89 7.64 33.35
N SER A 234 16.39 8.73 33.92
CA SER A 234 17.82 8.95 34.13
C SER A 234 18.42 7.97 35.16
N ALA A 235 17.64 7.58 36.17
CA ALA A 235 18.05 6.63 37.20
C ALA A 235 18.01 5.15 36.77
N GLN A 236 17.32 4.81 35.68
CA GLN A 236 17.17 3.43 35.17
C GLN A 236 16.83 2.41 36.28
N LYS A 237 17.67 1.40 36.51
CA LYS A 237 17.51 0.35 37.56
C LYS A 237 17.46 0.92 38.98
N LEU A 238 17.99 2.12 39.19
CA LEU A 238 18.03 2.82 40.46
C LEU A 238 16.82 3.76 40.66
N SER A 239 15.77 3.65 39.84
CA SER A 239 14.57 4.49 39.97
C SER A 239 13.91 4.39 41.34
N PHE A 240 14.10 3.30 42.08
CA PHE A 240 13.60 3.15 43.45
C PHE A 240 14.12 4.21 44.42
N LEU A 241 15.30 4.82 44.14
CA LEU A 241 15.86 5.91 44.94
C LEU A 241 15.08 7.22 44.80
N VAL A 242 14.27 7.35 43.76
CA VAL A 242 13.44 8.55 43.49
C VAL A 242 11.94 8.27 43.63
N ASP A 243 11.53 7.02 43.91
CA ASP A 243 10.13 6.58 44.02
C ASP A 243 9.44 7.05 45.33
N GLY A 244 10.19 7.44 46.37
CA GLY A 244 9.66 7.85 47.69
C GLY A 244 9.17 9.31 47.80
N ASN A 245 9.04 10.03 46.68
CA ASN A 245 8.70 11.45 46.70
C ASN A 245 7.17 11.69 46.76
N LYS A 246 6.68 12.34 47.82
CA LYS A 246 5.24 12.63 48.00
C LYS A 246 4.65 13.53 46.92
N GLU A 247 5.43 14.47 46.38
CA GLU A 247 5.00 15.39 45.32
C GLU A 247 4.69 14.63 44.02
N TYR A 248 5.55 13.67 43.65
CA TYR A 248 5.33 12.81 42.49
C TYR A 248 4.09 11.93 42.65
N THR A 249 3.95 11.26 43.79
CA THR A 249 2.81 10.38 44.05
C THR A 249 1.49 11.14 44.05
N SER A 250 1.45 12.33 44.68
CA SER A 250 0.26 13.19 44.67
C SER A 250 -0.09 13.70 43.28
N ALA A 251 0.91 14.05 42.46
CA ALA A 251 0.70 14.52 41.09
C ALA A 251 0.16 13.39 40.18
N CYS A 252 0.76 12.19 40.22
CA CYS A 252 0.25 11.02 39.49
C CYS A 252 -1.17 10.67 39.92
N LYS A 253 -1.45 10.69 41.23
CA LYS A 253 -2.79 10.44 41.75
C LYS A 253 -3.81 11.42 41.20
N TYR A 254 -3.50 12.72 41.19
CA TYR A 254 -4.41 13.74 40.66
C TYR A 254 -4.69 13.51 39.16
N VAL A 255 -3.66 13.21 38.37
CA VAL A 255 -3.81 12.89 36.94
C VAL A 255 -4.68 11.64 36.73
N HIS A 256 -4.48 10.60 37.55
CA HIS A 256 -5.30 9.38 37.50
C HIS A 256 -6.74 9.64 37.90
N ASP A 257 -6.99 10.41 38.96
CA ASP A 257 -8.33 10.72 39.45
C ASP A 257 -9.16 11.45 38.36
N ILE A 258 -8.54 12.37 37.61
CA ILE A 258 -9.19 13.05 36.47
C ILE A 258 -9.43 12.08 35.30
N ALA A 259 -8.44 11.26 34.93
CA ALA A 259 -8.62 10.29 33.85
C ALA A 259 -9.70 9.23 34.19
N ASP A 260 -9.73 8.74 35.43
CA ASP A 260 -10.71 7.78 35.92
C ASP A 260 -12.12 8.38 35.97
N HIS A 261 -12.26 9.70 36.20
CA HIS A 261 -13.55 10.39 36.09
C HIS A 261 -14.12 10.29 34.66
N TYR A 262 -13.33 10.62 33.63
CA TYR A 262 -13.77 10.51 32.24
C TYR A 262 -14.01 9.08 31.78
N VAL A 263 -13.22 8.12 32.29
CA VAL A 263 -13.44 6.69 32.03
C VAL A 263 -14.80 6.24 32.58
N ARG A 264 -15.18 6.68 33.79
CA ARG A 264 -16.52 6.40 34.34
C ARG A 264 -17.62 7.00 33.47
N LEU A 265 -17.50 8.28 33.10
CA LEU A 265 -18.49 8.93 32.23
C LEU A 265 -18.66 8.20 30.89
N ALA A 266 -17.57 7.77 30.26
CA ALA A 266 -17.62 7.02 29.01
C ALA A 266 -18.30 5.66 29.16
N LEU A 267 -18.06 4.95 30.26
CA LEU A 267 -18.70 3.66 30.56
C LEU A 267 -20.19 3.82 30.91
N GLU A 268 -20.56 4.87 31.65
CA GLU A 268 -21.93 5.18 32.07
C GLU A 268 -22.80 5.69 30.89
N SER A 269 -22.23 6.49 29.99
CA SER A 269 -22.93 7.05 28.81
C SER A 269 -23.45 5.98 27.83
N ARG A 270 -22.98 4.73 27.94
CA ARG A 270 -23.50 3.58 27.18
C ARG A 270 -24.89 3.15 27.63
N ALA A 271 -25.28 3.44 28.87
CA ALA A 271 -26.57 3.03 29.44
C ALA A 271 -27.76 3.93 29.02
N GLU A 272 -27.50 5.16 28.57
CA GLU A 272 -28.54 6.16 28.22
C GLU A 272 -28.22 6.96 26.93
N ALA A 273 -27.62 6.34 25.91
CA ALA A 273 -27.11 7.08 24.76
C ALA A 273 -28.21 7.75 23.90
N LYS A 274 -28.52 9.02 24.19
CA LYS A 274 -28.97 10.00 23.20
C LYS A 274 -27.89 10.15 22.14
N LYS A 275 -28.29 10.13 20.86
CA LYS A 275 -27.42 10.39 19.70
C LYS A 275 -26.75 11.77 19.87
N SER A 276 -25.46 11.78 20.17
CA SER A 276 -24.58 12.93 19.93
C SER A 276 -23.82 12.65 18.64
N ASP A 277 -23.89 13.55 17.66
CA ASP A 277 -23.28 13.41 16.33
C ASP A 277 -21.74 13.54 16.33
N ARG A 278 -21.13 13.67 17.52
CA ARG A 278 -19.71 14.04 17.67
C ARG A 278 -18.83 12.86 18.12
N TYR A 279 -17.70 12.67 17.44
CA TYR A 279 -16.72 11.64 17.80
C TYR A 279 -15.92 12.00 19.06
N ILE A 280 -15.90 11.06 20.02
CA ILE A 280 -15.11 11.16 21.25
C ILE A 280 -14.27 9.90 21.38
N PHE A 281 -12.95 10.04 21.43
CA PHE A 281 -12.02 8.91 21.39
C PHE A 281 -12.27 7.90 22.52
N LEU A 282 -12.44 8.37 23.76
CA LEU A 282 -12.63 7.50 24.91
C LEU A 282 -13.96 6.72 24.83
N GLN A 283 -15.03 7.33 24.29
CA GLN A 283 -16.29 6.63 24.06
C GLN A 283 -16.16 5.56 22.97
N ALA A 284 -15.40 5.85 21.91
CA ALA A 284 -15.11 4.85 20.87
C ALA A 284 -14.28 3.70 21.43
N LEU A 285 -13.26 3.99 22.25
CA LEU A 285 -12.44 2.98 22.92
C LEU A 285 -13.25 2.13 23.91
N ALA A 286 -14.18 2.75 24.63
CA ALA A 286 -15.11 2.09 25.53
C ALA A 286 -16.15 1.21 24.82
N LYS A 287 -16.23 1.21 23.48
CA LYS A 287 -17.00 0.19 22.72
C LYS A 287 -16.21 -1.12 22.59
N ASP A 288 -14.88 -1.04 22.52
CA ASP A 288 -14.00 -2.18 22.27
C ASP A 288 -13.52 -2.86 23.55
N THR A 289 -13.42 -2.13 24.67
CA THR A 289 -13.06 -2.70 25.99
C THR A 289 -13.83 -2.03 27.13
N GLN A 290 -14.28 -2.84 28.09
CA GLN A 290 -14.96 -2.36 29.32
C GLN A 290 -14.01 -2.28 30.53
N ASP A 291 -12.73 -2.61 30.36
CA ASP A 291 -11.76 -2.57 31.46
C ASP A 291 -11.33 -1.12 31.73
N PRO A 292 -11.71 -0.52 32.88
CA PRO A 292 -11.44 0.89 33.17
C PRO A 292 -9.93 1.16 33.28
N LYS A 293 -9.13 0.19 33.73
CA LYS A 293 -7.68 0.35 33.81
C LYS A 293 -7.06 0.36 32.41
N VAL A 294 -7.53 -0.49 31.49
CA VAL A 294 -7.07 -0.48 30.09
C VAL A 294 -7.44 0.85 29.42
N LEU A 295 -8.64 1.37 29.66
CA LEU A 295 -9.07 2.66 29.14
C LEU A 295 -8.18 3.79 29.67
N ARG A 296 -8.03 3.91 31.01
CA ARG A 296 -7.18 4.93 31.66
C ARG A 296 -5.74 4.89 31.16
N ASP A 297 -5.12 3.72 31.20
CA ASP A 297 -3.71 3.57 30.86
C ASP A 297 -3.47 4.00 29.39
N ASN A 298 -4.36 3.64 28.46
CA ASN A 298 -4.21 4.04 27.05
C ASN A 298 -4.46 5.53 26.80
N ILE A 299 -5.48 6.15 27.42
CA ILE A 299 -5.73 7.60 27.24
C ILE A 299 -4.60 8.47 27.79
N LEU A 300 -4.00 8.08 28.92
CA LEU A 300 -2.87 8.83 29.49
C LEU A 300 -1.62 8.74 28.60
N ASN A 301 -1.39 7.59 27.97
CA ASN A 301 -0.31 7.45 27.00
C ASN A 301 -0.56 8.35 25.79
N LEU A 302 -1.79 8.41 25.27
CA LEU A 302 -2.11 9.27 24.13
C LEU A 302 -2.07 10.76 24.47
N LEU A 303 -2.44 11.15 25.69
CA LEU A 303 -2.39 12.54 26.12
C LEU A 303 -0.98 13.12 26.11
N ILE A 304 0.02 12.36 26.59
CA ILE A 304 1.45 12.76 26.46
C ILE A 304 1.84 12.86 24.98
N ALA A 305 1.38 11.92 24.16
CA ALA A 305 1.73 11.86 22.74
C ALA A 305 1.24 13.10 21.99
N GLY A 306 -0.01 13.52 22.20
CA GLY A 306 -0.64 14.64 21.50
C GLY A 306 -0.25 16.02 22.05
N ARG A 307 -0.10 16.17 23.37
CA ARG A 307 0.17 17.47 24.00
C ARG A 307 1.60 17.97 23.74
N ASP A 308 2.59 17.30 24.34
CA ASP A 308 3.94 17.86 24.45
C ASP A 308 4.70 17.82 23.13
N THR A 309 4.45 16.81 22.28
CA THR A 309 5.23 16.64 21.04
C THR A 309 4.83 17.66 19.98
N THR A 310 3.53 17.93 19.81
CA THR A 310 3.06 18.95 18.87
C THR A 310 3.41 20.36 19.36
N ALA A 311 3.30 20.64 20.67
CA ALA A 311 3.67 21.95 21.22
C ALA A 311 5.16 22.25 21.04
N SER A 312 6.01 21.25 21.27
CA SER A 312 7.46 21.31 21.03
C SER A 312 7.78 21.58 19.56
N LEU A 313 7.09 20.91 18.63
CA LEU A 313 7.23 21.13 17.19
C LEU A 313 6.87 22.57 16.81
N LEU A 314 5.67 23.03 17.18
CA LEU A 314 5.21 24.39 16.87
C LEU A 314 6.15 25.47 17.44
N SER A 315 6.59 25.30 18.69
CA SER A 315 7.58 26.19 19.32
C SER A 315 8.88 26.25 18.50
N SER A 316 9.37 25.10 18.05
CA SER A 316 10.60 25.00 17.25
C SER A 316 10.45 25.61 15.85
N VAL A 317 9.30 25.43 15.21
CA VAL A 317 8.99 26.05 13.91
C VAL A 317 9.02 27.57 14.03
N LEU A 318 8.32 28.13 15.02
CA LEU A 318 8.28 29.59 15.23
C LEU A 318 9.64 30.15 15.65
N PHE A 319 10.41 29.40 16.45
CA PHE A 319 11.79 29.79 16.78
C PHE A 319 12.62 30.00 15.50
N TYR A 320 12.65 29.02 14.60
CA TYR A 320 13.46 29.12 13.38
C TYR A 320 12.92 30.15 12.39
N LEU A 321 11.59 30.21 12.17
CA LEU A 321 10.99 31.19 11.27
C LEU A 321 11.19 32.62 11.75
N SER A 322 11.20 32.87 13.08
CA SER A 322 11.50 34.21 13.62
C SER A 322 12.92 34.69 13.33
N HIS A 323 13.86 33.76 13.10
CA HIS A 323 15.25 34.05 12.69
C HIS A 323 15.45 34.00 11.17
N ALA A 324 14.44 33.59 10.40
CA ALA A 324 14.47 33.47 8.95
C ALA A 324 13.28 34.21 8.31
N PRO A 325 13.31 35.57 8.28
CA PRO A 325 12.19 36.37 7.76
C PRO A 325 11.83 36.04 6.31
N ASP A 326 12.81 35.67 5.48
CA ASP A 326 12.57 35.27 4.09
C ASP A 326 11.79 33.95 4.02
N ALA A 327 12.09 33.00 4.91
CA ALA A 327 11.34 31.75 5.01
C ALA A 327 9.92 31.99 5.52
N TRP A 328 9.73 32.88 6.50
CA TRP A 328 8.39 33.29 6.95
C TRP A 328 7.59 33.94 5.82
N LYS A 329 8.19 34.88 5.09
CA LYS A 329 7.55 35.55 3.94
C LYS A 329 7.15 34.55 2.87
N LYS A 330 8.03 33.61 2.54
CA LYS A 330 7.76 32.58 1.53
C LYS A 330 6.67 31.60 1.98
N LEU A 331 6.70 31.17 3.25
CA LEU A 331 5.65 30.34 3.83
C LEU A 331 4.30 31.05 3.82
N ARG A 332 4.28 32.32 4.25
CA ARG A 332 3.07 33.13 4.26
C ARG A 332 2.54 33.35 2.84
N GLN A 333 3.41 33.58 1.87
CA GLN A 333 2.99 33.73 0.48
C GLN A 333 2.31 32.45 -0.02
N GLU A 334 2.90 31.27 0.19
CA GLU A 334 2.26 29.99 -0.15
C GLU A 334 0.88 29.84 0.52
N ILE A 335 0.74 30.26 1.78
CA ILE A 335 -0.52 30.18 2.51
C ILE A 335 -1.56 31.17 1.97
N LEU A 336 -1.17 32.41 1.67
CA LEU A 336 -2.08 33.42 1.14
C LEU A 336 -2.51 33.13 -0.30
N ASP A 337 -1.60 32.61 -1.12
CA ASP A 337 -1.91 32.23 -2.49
C ASP A 337 -3.00 31.15 -2.53
N GLU A 338 -2.98 30.23 -1.57
CA GLU A 338 -3.94 29.11 -1.48
C GLU A 338 -5.25 29.47 -0.74
N PHE A 339 -5.18 30.23 0.35
CA PHE A 339 -6.32 30.45 1.26
C PHE A 339 -6.72 31.91 1.47
N GLY A 340 -5.91 32.86 1.04
CA GLY A 340 -6.12 34.28 1.32
C GLY A 340 -5.86 34.63 2.79
N ASP A 341 -6.01 35.90 3.13
CA ASP A 341 -5.93 36.36 4.53
C ASP A 341 -7.31 36.28 5.22
N VAL A 342 -7.36 36.62 6.51
CA VAL A 342 -8.62 36.56 7.27
C VAL A 342 -9.68 37.52 6.74
N ALA A 343 -9.29 38.65 6.13
CA ALA A 343 -10.22 39.64 5.60
C ALA A 343 -10.70 39.28 4.19
N HIS A 344 -9.87 38.58 3.42
CA HIS A 344 -10.12 38.17 2.04
C HIS A 344 -9.80 36.68 1.87
N PRO A 345 -10.60 35.78 2.48
CA PRO A 345 -10.42 34.36 2.30
C PRO A 345 -10.69 33.99 0.84
N THR A 346 -9.74 33.31 0.19
CA THR A 346 -9.83 32.91 -1.22
C THR A 346 -10.09 31.41 -1.40
N GLY A 347 -10.00 30.60 -0.33
CA GLY A 347 -10.25 29.16 -0.40
C GLY A 347 -10.48 28.51 0.97
N GLU A 348 -11.21 27.39 0.98
CA GLU A 348 -11.48 26.58 2.19
C GLU A 348 -10.23 25.81 2.65
N ILE A 349 -9.99 25.76 3.97
CA ILE A 349 -8.90 24.98 4.57
C ILE A 349 -9.36 23.54 4.83
N THR A 350 -8.88 22.60 4.00
CA THR A 350 -9.19 21.16 4.15
C THR A 350 -7.92 20.34 4.36
N HIS A 351 -8.04 19.13 4.94
CA HIS A 351 -6.91 18.20 5.07
C HIS A 351 -6.18 17.92 3.75
N ALA A 352 -6.93 17.94 2.64
CA ALA A 352 -6.40 17.76 1.30
C ALA A 352 -5.48 18.93 0.92
N LYS A 353 -5.94 20.18 1.09
CA LYS A 353 -5.11 21.35 0.77
C LYS A 353 -3.89 21.48 1.68
N ILE A 354 -4.07 21.27 2.99
CA ILE A 354 -2.98 21.29 3.99
C ILE A 354 -1.82 20.38 3.58
N LYS A 355 -2.12 19.13 3.18
CA LYS A 355 -1.06 18.15 2.83
C LYS A 355 -0.40 18.42 1.47
N ASN A 356 -0.98 19.29 0.63
CA ASN A 356 -0.37 19.76 -0.62
C ASN A 356 0.57 20.94 -0.43
N MET A 357 0.53 21.61 0.72
CA MET A 357 1.38 22.76 1.01
C MET A 357 2.84 22.35 1.13
N ARG A 358 3.56 22.65 0.05
CA ARG A 358 4.85 22.07 -0.24
C ARG A 358 5.92 22.68 0.67
N TYR A 359 5.94 24.00 0.75
CA TYR A 359 6.89 24.76 1.54
C TYR A 359 6.58 24.70 3.04
N LEU A 360 5.30 24.73 3.44
CA LEU A 360 4.87 24.44 4.81
C LEU A 360 5.44 23.10 5.31
N ARG A 361 5.33 22.05 4.49
CA ARG A 361 5.89 20.75 4.84
C ARG A 361 7.41 20.77 4.98
N TYR A 362 8.13 21.56 4.17
CA TYR A 362 9.59 21.71 4.34
C TYR A 362 9.96 22.41 5.62
N VAL A 363 9.24 23.46 5.96
CA VAL A 363 9.41 24.17 7.23
C VAL A 363 9.22 23.21 8.41
N LEU A 364 8.14 22.42 8.40
CA LEU A 364 7.88 21.42 9.44
C LEU A 364 8.96 20.32 9.47
N ASN A 365 9.36 19.79 8.31
CA ASN A 365 10.38 18.74 8.24
C ASN A 365 11.76 19.23 8.70
N GLU A 366 12.16 20.44 8.32
CA GLU A 366 13.44 21.01 8.72
C GLU A 366 13.45 21.31 10.23
N ALA A 367 12.33 21.80 10.77
CA ALA A 367 12.18 21.95 12.21
C ALA A 367 12.23 20.61 12.95
N LEU A 368 11.61 19.54 12.41
CA LEU A 368 11.67 18.19 12.99
C LEU A 368 13.06 17.55 12.89
N ARG A 369 13.82 17.81 11.82
CA ARG A 369 15.20 17.34 11.64
C ARG A 369 16.12 17.99 12.67
N LEU A 370 16.02 19.31 12.82
CA LEU A 370 16.83 20.03 13.78
C LEU A 370 16.33 19.80 15.21
N LEU A 371 15.07 19.99 15.53
CA LEU A 371 14.57 19.84 16.90
C LEU A 371 13.49 18.75 16.95
N PRO A 372 13.88 17.47 16.82
CA PRO A 372 12.92 16.38 16.97
C PRO A 372 12.37 16.40 18.41
N PRO A 373 11.03 16.41 18.61
CA PRO A 373 10.44 16.47 19.94
C PRO A 373 10.91 15.35 20.86
N VAL A 374 11.23 14.17 20.32
CA VAL A 374 11.85 13.06 21.06
C VAL A 374 13.27 12.83 20.52
N PRO A 375 14.29 13.51 21.08
CA PRO A 375 15.62 13.58 20.47
C PRO A 375 16.48 12.32 20.68
N ILE A 376 16.15 11.51 21.70
CA ILE A 376 16.85 10.26 22.04
C ILE A 376 15.80 9.22 22.39
N ASN A 377 15.91 8.04 21.79
CA ASN A 377 15.11 6.87 22.15
C ASN A 377 16.04 5.72 22.53
N SER A 378 15.53 4.72 23.26
CA SER A 378 16.33 3.62 23.79
C SER A 378 15.62 2.28 23.69
N ARG A 379 16.41 1.23 23.46
CA ARG A 379 15.99 -0.16 23.64
C ARG A 379 16.96 -0.89 24.55
N MET A 380 16.60 -2.09 24.97
CA MET A 380 17.46 -3.00 25.70
C MET A 380 17.53 -4.33 24.95
N ALA A 381 18.72 -4.90 24.85
CA ALA A 381 18.88 -6.23 24.28
C ALA A 381 18.30 -7.29 25.24
N PHE A 382 17.36 -8.11 24.77
CA PHE A 382 16.75 -9.21 25.54
C PHE A 382 17.54 -10.51 25.48
N LYS A 383 18.49 -10.61 24.55
CA LYS A 383 19.47 -11.70 24.45
C LYS A 383 20.80 -11.15 23.94
N ASP A 384 21.84 -11.97 24.01
CA ASP A 384 23.13 -11.66 23.39
C ASP A 384 22.98 -11.60 21.86
N THR A 385 23.30 -10.44 21.28
CA THR A 385 23.11 -10.15 19.85
C THR A 385 24.21 -9.21 19.31
N SER A 386 24.04 -8.66 18.12
CA SER A 386 25.01 -7.78 17.45
C SER A 386 24.34 -6.63 16.71
N LEU A 387 24.94 -5.44 16.74
CA LEU A 387 24.55 -4.36 15.84
C LEU A 387 25.46 -4.32 14.60
N PRO A 388 24.94 -3.93 13.41
CA PRO A 388 25.69 -3.91 12.17
C PRO A 388 26.99 -3.08 12.21
N LEU A 389 26.96 -1.93 12.88
CA LEU A 389 28.07 -0.96 12.90
C LEU A 389 28.51 -0.65 14.35
N GLY A 390 29.78 -0.30 14.52
CA GLY A 390 30.40 0.12 15.80
C GLY A 390 31.53 -0.79 16.30
N GLY A 391 31.87 -1.84 15.56
CA GLY A 391 32.97 -2.76 15.85
C GLY A 391 34.16 -2.52 14.93
N GLY A 392 35.36 -2.84 15.42
CA GLY A 392 36.61 -2.68 14.67
C GLY A 392 37.19 -1.26 14.74
N PRO A 393 38.42 -1.05 14.24
CA PRO A 393 39.11 0.25 14.32
C PRO A 393 38.41 1.39 13.56
N ASP A 394 37.70 1.06 12.49
CA ASP A 394 36.96 2.00 11.64
C ASP A 394 35.48 2.14 12.04
N GLY A 395 35.02 1.35 13.01
CA GLY A 395 33.62 1.31 13.44
C GLY A 395 32.64 0.75 12.41
N LYS A 396 33.10 0.15 11.31
CA LYS A 396 32.23 -0.35 10.22
C LYS A 396 31.86 -1.82 10.34
N SER A 397 32.42 -2.53 11.32
CA SER A 397 32.11 -3.94 11.56
C SER A 397 31.04 -4.12 12.64
N ARG A 398 30.53 -5.35 12.76
CA ARG A 398 29.53 -5.70 13.78
C ARG A 398 30.10 -5.52 15.19
N VAL A 399 29.30 -4.93 16.07
CA VAL A 399 29.61 -4.80 17.50
C VAL A 399 28.73 -5.71 18.33
N PHE A 400 29.34 -6.41 19.28
CA PHE A 400 28.62 -7.30 20.19
C PHE A 400 27.81 -6.52 21.22
N VAL A 401 26.54 -6.89 21.38
CA VAL A 401 25.60 -6.35 22.36
C VAL A 401 25.18 -7.45 23.31
N LYS A 402 25.55 -7.30 24.58
CA LYS A 402 25.20 -8.27 25.62
C LYS A 402 23.73 -8.11 26.02
N GLN A 403 23.09 -9.21 26.41
CA GLN A 403 21.79 -9.17 27.06
C GLN A 403 21.79 -8.17 28.24
N GLY A 404 20.76 -7.32 28.30
CA GLY A 404 20.58 -6.30 29.33
C GLY A 404 21.27 -4.96 29.04
N THR A 405 22.12 -4.87 28.01
CA THR A 405 22.70 -3.60 27.56
C THR A 405 21.60 -2.67 27.06
N VAL A 406 21.64 -1.41 27.50
CA VAL A 406 20.73 -0.36 27.01
C VAL A 406 21.37 0.35 25.83
N ILE A 407 20.60 0.55 24.76
CA ILE A 407 21.06 1.12 23.49
C ILE A 407 20.26 2.39 23.21
N PRO A 408 20.70 3.56 23.72
CA PRO A 408 20.16 4.83 23.28
C PRO A 408 20.67 5.17 21.88
N PHE A 409 19.74 5.56 21.00
CA PHE A 409 20.04 6.13 19.70
C PHE A 409 19.54 7.57 19.62
N SER A 410 20.41 8.49 19.19
CA SER A 410 20.11 9.93 19.16
C SER A 410 19.70 10.38 17.76
N LEU A 411 18.41 10.71 17.60
CA LEU A 411 17.90 11.31 16.37
C LEU A 411 18.46 12.73 16.19
N TYR A 412 18.50 13.51 17.27
CA TYR A 412 19.02 14.89 17.27
C TYR A 412 20.44 15.00 16.68
N THR A 413 21.33 14.07 17.06
CA THR A 413 22.72 14.07 16.60
C THR A 413 22.82 13.45 15.20
N MET A 414 22.13 12.33 14.94
CA MET A 414 22.09 11.68 13.62
C MET A 414 21.59 12.64 12.54
N HIS A 415 20.58 13.45 12.86
CA HIS A 415 19.98 14.44 11.96
C HIS A 415 20.86 15.65 11.69
N ARG A 416 22.02 15.78 12.36
CA ARG A 416 23.03 16.85 12.18
C ARG A 416 24.37 16.36 11.67
N ARG A 417 24.46 15.08 11.33
CA ARG A 417 25.67 14.47 10.79
C ARG A 417 26.02 15.13 9.46
N LYS A 418 27.19 15.76 9.38
CA LYS A 418 27.66 16.45 8.17
C LYS A 418 27.90 15.49 7.00
N ASP A 419 28.31 14.26 7.29
CA ASP A 419 28.48 13.21 6.30
C ASP A 419 27.15 12.72 5.69
N ILE A 420 26.02 13.03 6.34
CA ILE A 420 24.67 12.71 5.83
C ILE A 420 24.00 13.96 5.23
N TRP A 421 24.11 15.11 5.90
CA TRP A 421 23.29 16.30 5.64
C TRP A 421 24.06 17.47 5.02
N GLY A 422 25.36 17.32 4.79
CA GLY A 422 26.23 18.38 4.26
C GLY A 422 26.87 19.25 5.35
N GLU A 423 27.74 20.17 4.95
CA GLU A 423 28.41 21.09 5.88
C GLU A 423 27.43 22.05 6.58
N ASP A 424 26.29 22.33 5.94
CA ASP A 424 25.17 23.14 6.40
C ASP A 424 24.16 22.36 7.27
N ALA A 425 24.54 21.18 7.79
CA ALA A 425 23.66 20.31 8.57
C ALA A 425 23.05 20.98 9.83
N GLU A 426 23.68 22.01 10.38
CA GLU A 426 23.16 22.74 11.55
C GLU A 426 22.27 23.94 11.16
N GLU A 427 22.21 24.30 9.88
CA GLU A 427 21.42 25.44 9.40
C GLU A 427 19.95 25.06 9.20
N PHE A 428 19.06 26.01 9.50
CA PHE A 428 17.64 25.89 9.17
C PHE A 428 17.42 26.29 7.71
N ASP A 429 17.35 25.29 6.84
CA ASP A 429 17.07 25.48 5.43
C ASP A 429 15.93 24.57 4.96
N PRO A 430 14.69 25.09 4.89
CA PRO A 430 13.57 24.36 4.30
C PRO A 430 13.82 23.93 2.85
N GLU A 431 14.57 24.69 2.05
CA GLU A 431 14.83 24.36 0.64
C GLU A 431 15.71 23.12 0.48
N ARG A 432 16.40 22.66 1.54
CA ARG A 432 17.13 21.39 1.56
C ARG A 432 16.29 20.24 1.02
N TRP A 433 15.04 20.17 1.47
CA TRP A 433 14.10 19.13 1.06
C TRP A 433 13.72 19.20 -0.41
N ALA A 434 13.93 20.35 -1.05
CA ALA A 434 13.84 20.49 -2.50
C ALA A 434 15.08 20.09 -3.27
N ARG A 435 16.26 20.15 -2.65
CA ARG A 435 17.52 19.75 -3.25
C ARG A 435 17.76 18.25 -3.10
N ASP A 436 17.50 17.71 -1.92
CA ASP A 436 17.64 16.29 -1.59
C ASP A 436 16.53 15.84 -0.62
N GLY A 437 15.75 14.86 -1.07
CA GLY A 437 14.65 14.26 -0.30
C GLY A 437 14.76 12.73 -0.21
N SER A 438 15.91 12.16 -0.54
CA SER A 438 16.12 10.71 -0.68
C SER A 438 16.37 9.96 0.64
N HIS A 439 16.25 10.65 1.78
CA HIS A 439 16.58 10.11 3.09
C HIS A 439 15.59 9.04 3.57
N THR A 440 16.12 7.91 4.06
CA THR A 440 15.33 6.79 4.57
C THR A 440 15.48 6.68 6.09
N TRP A 441 16.48 5.95 6.57
CA TRP A 441 16.76 5.76 7.99
C TRP A 441 17.54 6.93 8.61
N GLU A 442 18.05 7.81 7.76
CA GLU A 442 18.71 9.05 8.11
C GLU A 442 17.72 10.09 8.67
N TYR A 443 16.42 10.01 8.32
CA TYR A 443 15.37 10.92 8.79
C TYR A 443 14.13 10.16 9.29
N ILE A 444 14.05 9.97 10.62
CA ILE A 444 12.98 9.21 11.28
C ILE A 444 12.40 9.95 12.51
N PRO A 445 11.89 11.19 12.37
CA PRO A 445 11.38 11.97 13.52
C PRO A 445 10.22 11.30 14.27
N PHE A 446 9.50 10.39 13.60
CA PHE A 446 8.43 9.57 14.18
C PHE A 446 8.86 8.12 14.47
N ASN A 447 10.17 7.83 14.44
CA ASN A 447 10.80 6.50 14.43
C ASN A 447 10.39 5.64 13.20
N GLY A 448 10.83 4.38 13.17
CA GLY A 448 10.49 3.40 12.13
C GLY A 448 10.11 2.04 12.72
N GLY A 449 9.68 1.12 11.85
CA GLY A 449 9.34 -0.26 12.21
C GLY A 449 8.02 -0.43 12.96
N PRO A 450 7.80 -1.58 13.62
CA PRO A 450 6.50 -1.91 14.23
C PRO A 450 6.01 -0.88 15.26
N ARG A 451 6.94 -0.15 15.91
CA ARG A 451 6.68 0.87 16.94
C ARG A 451 6.63 2.32 16.42
N ILE A 452 6.51 2.54 15.11
CA ILE A 452 6.32 3.89 14.53
C ILE A 452 5.14 4.63 15.18
N CYS A 453 5.27 5.96 15.31
CA CYS A 453 4.24 6.80 15.94
C CYS A 453 2.86 6.60 15.31
N LEU A 454 1.84 6.39 16.15
CA LEU A 454 0.47 6.19 15.70
C LEU A 454 -0.21 7.51 15.31
N GLY A 455 0.11 8.60 16.03
CA GLY A 455 -0.46 9.93 15.84
C GLY A 455 0.29 10.82 14.83
N GLN A 456 1.15 10.26 13.97
CA GLN A 456 1.98 11.04 13.05
C GLN A 456 1.15 12.01 12.18
N GLN A 457 0.05 11.53 11.61
CA GLN A 457 -0.79 12.37 10.74
C GLN A 457 -1.54 13.44 11.55
N TYR A 458 -2.04 13.09 12.73
CA TYR A 458 -2.72 14.01 13.64
C TYR A 458 -1.80 15.19 14.00
N ALA A 459 -0.59 14.90 14.48
CA ALA A 459 0.37 15.94 14.89
C ALA A 459 0.77 16.86 13.73
N LEU A 460 0.99 16.31 12.52
CA LEU A 460 1.35 17.11 11.35
C LEU A 460 0.19 17.98 10.86
N ILE A 461 -1.05 17.48 10.90
CA ILE A 461 -2.23 18.27 10.52
C ILE A 461 -2.46 19.39 11.54
N GLU A 462 -2.44 19.08 12.83
CA GLU A 462 -2.61 20.05 13.92
C GLU A 462 -1.56 21.17 13.83
N ALA A 463 -0.28 20.81 13.64
CA ALA A 463 0.79 21.79 13.48
C ALA A 463 0.61 22.64 12.21
N SER A 464 0.26 22.01 11.08
CA SER A 464 0.07 22.72 9.81
C SER A 464 -1.10 23.69 9.87
N TYR A 465 -2.22 23.28 10.48
CA TYR A 465 -3.41 24.09 10.60
C TYR A 465 -3.17 25.34 11.46
N MET A 466 -2.47 25.18 12.58
CA MET A 466 -2.00 26.31 13.38
C MET A 466 -1.12 27.27 12.56
N MET A 467 -0.14 26.76 11.80
CA MET A 467 0.74 27.61 10.98
C MET A 467 -0.01 28.40 9.90
N ILE A 468 -1.00 27.78 9.26
CA ILE A 468 -1.89 28.44 8.29
C ILE A 468 -2.59 29.62 8.95
N ARG A 469 -3.25 29.38 10.09
CA ARG A 469 -4.01 30.41 10.80
C ARG A 469 -3.14 31.55 11.31
N LEU A 470 -1.92 31.26 11.76
CA LEU A 470 -0.96 32.31 12.13
C LEU A 470 -0.56 33.16 10.93
N ALA A 471 -0.24 32.55 9.78
CA ALA A 471 0.16 33.30 8.59
C ALA A 471 -0.97 34.12 7.96
N GLN A 472 -2.23 33.67 8.08
CA GLN A 472 -3.41 34.44 7.67
C GLN A 472 -3.65 35.66 8.57
N ASN A 473 -3.45 35.52 9.88
CA ASN A 473 -3.71 36.58 10.85
C ASN A 473 -2.57 37.60 10.97
N PHE A 474 -1.33 37.18 10.69
CA PHE A 474 -0.14 37.97 10.98
C PHE A 474 0.81 38.01 9.78
N ASP A 475 1.20 39.20 9.36
CA ASP A 475 2.20 39.38 8.29
C ASP A 475 3.62 39.41 8.82
N THR A 476 3.80 39.81 10.07
CA THR A 476 5.11 40.05 10.65
C THR A 476 5.36 39.07 11.79
N LEU A 477 6.33 38.18 11.59
CA LEU A 477 6.96 37.36 12.62
C LEU A 477 8.41 37.80 12.76
N ARG A 478 8.82 38.24 13.95
CA ARG A 478 10.20 38.64 14.26
C ARG A 478 10.60 38.26 15.67
N ASN A 479 11.89 38.33 15.95
CA ASN A 479 12.43 38.37 17.30
C ASN A 479 13.36 39.58 17.46
N ASP A 480 13.70 39.94 18.70
CA ASP A 480 14.50 41.12 19.02
C ASP A 480 16.02 40.80 19.16
N GLY A 481 16.55 39.89 18.33
CA GLY A 481 18.01 39.65 18.25
C GLY A 481 18.58 38.64 19.25
N GLY A 482 17.95 37.46 19.37
CA GLY A 482 18.42 36.35 20.19
C GLY A 482 19.47 35.45 19.50
N SER A 483 19.97 34.45 20.26
CA SER A 483 20.82 33.39 19.70
C SER A 483 20.06 32.62 18.62
N ARG A 484 20.66 32.48 17.43
CA ARG A 484 20.18 31.60 16.35
C ARG A 484 20.23 30.11 16.72
N VAL A 485 21.02 29.76 17.75
CA VAL A 485 21.09 28.42 18.30
C VAL A 485 20.07 28.30 19.45
N PRO A 486 19.12 27.36 19.36
CA PRO A 486 18.10 27.17 20.39
C PRO A 486 18.72 26.60 21.68
N ASP A 487 18.37 27.16 22.83
CA ASP A 487 18.74 26.60 24.14
C ASP A 487 17.79 25.44 24.48
N ALA A 488 18.07 24.28 23.88
CA ALA A 488 17.25 23.08 24.04
C ALA A 488 17.37 22.48 25.44
N LYS A 489 16.21 22.28 26.10
CA LYS A 489 16.04 21.49 27.32
C LYS A 489 15.37 20.18 26.95
N VAL A 490 15.87 19.06 27.47
CA VAL A 490 15.27 17.74 27.25
C VAL A 490 14.69 17.22 28.54
N ASP A 491 13.36 17.14 28.63
CA ASP A 491 12.64 16.40 29.66
C ASP A 491 12.26 15.01 29.10
N LEU A 492 10.98 14.71 28.88
CA LEU A 492 10.54 13.60 28.02
C LEU A 492 10.52 14.02 26.55
N THR A 493 10.14 15.27 26.30
CA THR A 493 10.25 15.95 25.01
C THR A 493 11.32 17.04 25.06
N LEU A 494 11.71 17.53 23.89
CA LEU A 494 12.63 18.66 23.74
C LEU A 494 11.85 19.96 23.73
N THR A 495 12.22 20.94 24.55
CA THR A 495 11.62 22.28 24.62
C THR A 495 12.69 23.36 24.63
N HIS A 496 12.29 24.63 24.48
CA HIS A 496 13.21 25.76 24.59
C HIS A 496 13.28 26.22 26.04
N ARG A 497 14.46 26.15 26.66
CA ARG A 497 14.66 26.47 28.08
C ARG A 497 14.21 27.89 28.42
N ASN A 498 14.50 28.84 27.54
CA ASN A 498 14.24 30.27 27.73
C ASN A 498 12.98 30.73 26.98
N GLY A 499 12.12 29.79 26.57
CA GLY A 499 10.95 30.08 25.75
C GLY A 499 11.29 30.42 24.30
N VAL A 500 10.26 30.78 23.54
CA VAL A 500 10.33 31.22 22.15
C VAL A 500 9.75 32.64 22.10
N ASN A 501 10.63 33.62 22.31
CA ASN A 501 10.25 35.03 22.38
C ASN A 501 10.11 35.60 20.96
N VAL A 502 8.88 36.00 20.59
CA VAL A 502 8.55 36.51 19.27
C VAL A 502 7.66 37.75 19.34
N ARG A 503 7.68 38.54 18.26
CA ARG A 503 6.68 39.55 17.94
C ARG A 503 5.87 39.04 16.76
N LEU A 504 4.55 39.00 16.94
CA LEU A 504 3.62 38.53 15.92
C LEU A 504 2.48 39.54 15.78
N TYR A 505 2.39 40.22 14.65
CA TYR A 505 1.39 41.28 14.41
C TYR A 505 1.09 41.46 12.91
N SER A 506 -0.01 42.17 12.62
CA SER A 506 -0.38 42.61 11.27
C SER A 506 -0.02 44.09 11.07
N SER A 507 0.59 44.42 9.94
CA SER A 507 1.07 45.78 9.60
C SER A 507 -0.06 46.74 9.19
N SER A 508 -1.19 46.22 8.73
CA SER A 508 -2.36 46.99 8.26
C SER A 508 -3.31 47.45 9.37
N ALA A 509 -3.16 46.95 10.61
CA ALA A 509 -3.97 47.36 11.74
C ALA A 509 -3.31 48.53 12.50
N CYS A 510 -3.35 49.73 11.93
CA CYS A 510 -3.05 50.96 12.66
C CYS A 510 -3.78 52.17 12.07
N THR A 511 -5.11 52.24 12.22
CA THR A 511 -5.87 53.52 12.32
C THR A 511 -7.27 53.30 12.91
N SER A 512 -7.53 54.02 14.00
CA SER A 512 -8.81 54.55 14.52
C SER A 512 -9.98 53.65 14.95
N ASN A 513 -10.13 53.59 16.27
CA ASN A 513 -11.34 53.70 17.12
C ASN A 513 -12.71 54.12 16.51
N LYS A 514 -13.76 53.52 17.12
CA LYS A 514 -15.15 53.97 17.44
C LYS A 514 -16.33 53.57 16.53
N LYS A 515 -17.26 52.85 17.20
CA LYS A 515 -18.75 52.97 17.24
C LYS A 515 -19.65 52.08 16.33
N GLN A 516 -20.52 51.35 17.05
CA GLN A 516 -21.99 51.20 16.94
C GLN A 516 -22.62 50.33 15.82
N ASP A 517 -23.20 49.21 16.29
CA ASP A 517 -24.56 48.69 16.11
C ASP A 517 -25.38 48.95 14.81
N GLU A 518 -25.83 47.83 14.24
CA GLU A 518 -27.01 47.59 13.34
C GLU A 518 -26.93 47.97 11.84
N PRO A 519 -27.78 47.41 10.94
CA PRO A 519 -27.60 46.09 10.31
C PRO A 519 -27.47 46.22 8.77
N LEU A 520 -26.61 45.42 8.14
CA LEU A 520 -26.43 45.47 6.68
C LEU A 520 -27.60 44.80 5.95
N SER A 521 -28.38 45.64 5.26
CA SER A 521 -29.32 45.29 4.20
C SER A 521 -28.57 45.16 2.86
N ASN A 522 -29.01 44.17 2.05
CA ASN A 522 -28.76 43.81 0.65
C ASN A 522 -27.53 44.34 -0.15
N PRO A 523 -26.87 43.47 -0.95
CA PRO A 523 -25.71 43.84 -1.76
C PRO A 523 -26.09 44.64 -3.04
N PRO A 524 -25.21 45.54 -3.53
CA PRO A 524 -25.42 46.24 -4.79
C PRO A 524 -25.08 45.36 -5.99
N SER A 525 -26.02 45.31 -6.94
CA SER A 525 -25.86 44.81 -8.30
C SER A 525 -25.52 45.99 -9.21
N GLN A 526 -24.35 45.96 -9.86
CA GLN A 526 -24.09 46.58 -11.17
C GLN A 526 -22.66 46.23 -11.63
N PHE A 527 -22.57 45.47 -12.73
CA PHE A 527 -21.34 45.04 -13.38
C PHE A 527 -20.67 46.22 -14.11
N ASN A 528 -19.34 46.33 -13.99
CA ASN A 528 -18.50 47.33 -14.65
C ASN A 528 -17.87 46.74 -15.93
N PRO A 529 -18.13 47.29 -17.14
CA PRO A 529 -17.68 46.69 -18.40
C PRO A 529 -16.16 46.70 -18.62
N GLY A 530 -15.39 47.46 -17.83
CA GLY A 530 -13.91 47.43 -17.87
C GLY A 530 -13.27 46.17 -17.26
N TYR A 531 -14.05 45.30 -16.61
CA TYR A 531 -13.56 44.03 -16.07
C TYR A 531 -13.39 42.95 -17.16
N LEU A 532 -14.10 43.09 -18.30
CA LEU A 532 -14.12 42.10 -19.39
C LEU A 532 -12.81 42.06 -20.20
N ASP A 533 -12.25 43.21 -20.58
CA ASP A 533 -10.98 43.27 -21.32
C ASP A 533 -9.79 42.83 -20.47
N VAL A 534 -9.85 43.10 -19.15
CA VAL A 534 -8.80 42.70 -18.21
C VAL A 534 -8.88 41.19 -17.90
N ALA A 535 -10.09 40.62 -17.83
CA ALA A 535 -10.27 39.18 -17.63
C ALA A 535 -9.83 38.36 -18.85
N MET A 536 -10.19 38.81 -20.06
CA MET A 536 -9.74 38.17 -21.31
C MET A 536 -8.23 38.31 -21.52
N GLY A 537 -7.63 39.48 -21.25
CA GLY A 537 -6.17 39.65 -21.35
C GLY A 537 -5.40 38.76 -20.36
N LYS A 538 -5.89 38.61 -19.13
CA LYS A 538 -5.31 37.68 -18.14
C LYS A 538 -5.45 36.22 -18.57
N HIS A 539 -6.58 35.85 -19.16
CA HIS A 539 -6.81 34.52 -19.70
C HIS A 539 -5.77 34.18 -20.78
N GLU A 540 -5.62 35.04 -21.78
CA GLU A 540 -4.65 34.86 -22.88
C GLU A 540 -3.19 34.74 -22.38
N ASP A 541 -2.80 35.55 -21.39
CA ASP A 541 -1.48 35.48 -20.76
C ASP A 541 -1.22 34.14 -20.06
N VAL A 542 -2.23 33.57 -19.42
CA VAL A 542 -2.15 32.25 -18.76
C VAL A 542 -2.07 31.14 -19.81
N VAL A 543 -2.90 31.19 -20.84
CA VAL A 543 -2.90 30.23 -21.95
C VAL A 543 -1.55 30.22 -22.69
N ALA A 544 -0.96 31.39 -22.94
CA ALA A 544 0.35 31.50 -23.57
C ALA A 544 1.48 30.86 -22.74
N LYS A 545 1.41 30.95 -21.40
CA LYS A 545 2.36 30.29 -20.49
C LYS A 545 2.20 28.77 -20.53
N ILE A 546 0.95 28.28 -20.50
CA ILE A 546 0.61 26.86 -20.61
C ILE A 546 1.14 26.28 -21.93
N SER A 547 0.80 26.92 -23.06
CA SER A 547 1.27 26.54 -24.40
C SER A 547 2.78 26.42 -24.50
N ARG A 548 3.51 27.43 -24.00
CA ARG A 548 4.98 27.43 -24.02
C ARG A 548 5.56 26.27 -23.22
N LEU A 549 5.01 26.00 -22.04
CA LEU A 549 5.50 24.94 -21.15
C LEU A 549 5.22 23.55 -21.72
N VAL A 550 4.02 23.33 -22.28
CA VAL A 550 3.67 22.09 -22.97
C VAL A 550 4.59 21.85 -24.17
N SER A 551 4.84 22.88 -24.98
CA SER A 551 5.77 22.77 -26.13
C SER A 551 7.19 22.41 -25.71
N GLN A 552 7.67 22.93 -24.56
CA GLN A 552 8.99 22.57 -24.02
C GLN A 552 9.06 21.09 -23.62
N PHE A 553 8.03 20.57 -22.96
CA PHE A 553 7.96 19.16 -22.59
C PHE A 553 7.87 18.25 -23.83
N HIS A 554 7.09 18.66 -24.84
CA HIS A 554 6.99 17.95 -26.11
C HIS A 554 8.35 17.82 -26.81
N LYS A 555 9.07 18.93 -26.98
CA LYS A 555 10.40 18.94 -27.63
C LYS A 555 11.43 18.11 -26.87
N ALA A 556 11.29 18.02 -25.55
CA ALA A 556 12.16 17.21 -24.71
C ALA A 556 11.74 15.73 -24.63
N ASN A 557 10.63 15.34 -25.26
CA ASN A 557 9.96 14.04 -25.13
C ASN A 557 9.74 13.64 -23.66
N GLN A 558 9.21 14.58 -22.87
CA GLN A 558 9.04 14.43 -21.42
C GLN A 558 7.56 14.41 -21.03
N PRO A 559 7.13 13.43 -20.22
CA PRO A 559 5.77 13.43 -19.69
C PRO A 559 5.60 14.53 -18.63
N TYR A 560 4.40 15.13 -18.60
CA TYR A 560 3.98 16.13 -17.61
C TYR A 560 2.58 15.80 -17.07
N ARG A 561 2.18 16.48 -15.99
CA ARG A 561 0.85 16.36 -15.37
C ARG A 561 0.14 17.72 -15.35
N ILE A 562 -1.19 17.74 -15.39
CA ILE A 562 -1.96 18.97 -15.21
C ILE A 562 -2.23 19.18 -13.70
N PHE A 563 -2.08 20.40 -13.22
CA PHE A 563 -2.43 20.80 -11.86
C PHE A 563 -3.58 21.81 -11.89
N HIS A 564 -4.73 21.42 -11.36
CA HIS A 564 -5.99 22.17 -11.42
C HIS A 564 -6.25 23.02 -10.15
N GLY A 565 -5.29 23.08 -9.22
CA GLY A 565 -5.51 23.64 -7.89
C GLY A 565 -6.27 22.67 -6.98
N SER A 566 -7.07 23.22 -6.07
CA SER A 566 -7.81 22.46 -5.06
C SER A 566 -9.28 22.24 -5.45
N THR A 567 -9.62 21.04 -5.90
CA THR A 567 -11.01 20.59 -6.04
C THR A 567 -11.31 19.52 -4.99
N ASN A 568 -12.59 19.31 -4.64
CA ASN A 568 -13.04 18.32 -3.65
C ASN A 568 -12.58 16.87 -3.92
N SER A 569 -12.12 16.58 -5.14
CA SER A 569 -11.63 15.29 -5.63
C SER A 569 -10.09 15.18 -5.76
N THR A 570 -9.33 16.27 -5.53
CA THR A 570 -7.85 16.24 -5.63
C THR A 570 -7.16 15.78 -4.33
N ARG A 571 -6.46 14.64 -4.39
CA ARG A 571 -5.65 14.16 -3.27
C ARG A 571 -4.27 14.83 -3.24
N PRO A 572 -3.81 15.31 -2.08
CA PRO A 572 -2.45 15.80 -1.96
C PRO A 572 -1.38 14.69 -2.02
N ARG A 573 -0.35 14.87 -2.85
CA ARG A 573 0.68 13.85 -3.12
C ARG A 573 2.03 14.17 -2.48
N PRO A 574 2.73 13.18 -1.87
CA PRO A 574 3.96 13.44 -1.11
C PRO A 574 5.20 13.90 -1.93
N ASN A 575 5.23 13.78 -3.26
CA ASN A 575 6.47 14.01 -4.06
C ASN A 575 6.26 14.95 -5.27
N ALA A 576 5.61 16.10 -5.09
CA ALA A 576 5.42 17.08 -6.17
C ALA A 576 6.72 17.76 -6.66
N GLN A 577 7.88 17.51 -6.05
CA GLN A 577 9.14 18.21 -6.37
C GLN A 577 9.81 17.75 -7.65
N ASN A 578 9.67 16.47 -7.98
CA ASN A 578 10.33 15.84 -9.12
C ASN A 578 9.35 15.58 -10.28
N GLN A 579 8.10 16.05 -10.17
CA GLN A 579 7.09 15.90 -11.22
C GLN A 579 6.93 17.21 -11.97
N LYS A 580 6.98 17.12 -13.30
CA LYS A 580 6.78 18.23 -14.21
C LYS A 580 5.28 18.49 -14.33
N PHE A 581 4.84 19.70 -13.98
CA PHE A 581 3.43 20.08 -14.02
C PHE A 581 3.19 21.21 -15.02
N VAL A 582 1.99 21.19 -15.58
CA VAL A 582 1.34 22.32 -16.24
C VAL A 582 0.24 22.81 -15.30
N ASP A 583 0.45 23.98 -14.71
CA ASP A 583 -0.47 24.58 -13.75
C ASP A 583 -1.57 25.37 -14.47
N ILE A 584 -2.82 24.98 -14.24
CA ILE A 584 -4.01 25.65 -14.77
C ILE A 584 -4.89 26.24 -13.67
N SER A 585 -4.46 26.22 -12.41
CA SER A 585 -5.26 26.66 -11.25
C SER A 585 -5.79 28.08 -11.37
N ALA A 586 -5.09 28.94 -12.11
CA ALA A 586 -5.51 30.31 -12.42
C ALA A 586 -6.73 30.43 -13.35
N LEU A 587 -7.11 29.36 -14.06
CA LEU A 587 -8.24 29.32 -14.99
C LEU A 587 -9.54 28.95 -14.26
N ASN A 588 -10.07 29.83 -13.41
CA ASN A 588 -11.19 29.58 -12.49
C ASN A 588 -12.32 30.62 -12.52
N ASN A 589 -12.48 31.38 -13.62
CA ASN A 589 -13.45 32.47 -13.76
C ASN A 589 -14.57 32.18 -14.77
N VAL A 590 -15.78 32.66 -14.49
CA VAL A 590 -16.83 32.85 -15.52
C VAL A 590 -16.50 34.15 -16.24
N LEU A 591 -15.99 34.07 -17.47
CA LEU A 591 -15.50 35.23 -18.22
C LEU A 591 -16.65 36.08 -18.76
N ARG A 592 -17.74 35.44 -19.22
CA ARG A 592 -18.90 36.13 -19.80
C ARG A 592 -20.17 35.29 -19.73
N VAL A 593 -21.30 35.92 -19.47
CA VAL A 593 -22.66 35.39 -19.72
C VAL A 593 -23.33 36.29 -20.75
N ASP A 594 -23.87 35.68 -21.80
CA ASP A 594 -24.51 36.35 -22.93
C ASP A 594 -26.00 36.01 -22.94
N ASP A 595 -26.81 36.96 -22.51
CA ASP A 595 -28.25 36.76 -22.28
C ASP A 595 -29.03 36.61 -23.59
N GLN A 596 -28.55 37.25 -24.65
CA GLN A 596 -29.18 37.22 -25.97
C GLN A 596 -28.89 35.92 -26.69
N ALA A 597 -27.61 35.51 -26.70
CA ALA A 597 -27.20 34.24 -27.29
C ALA A 597 -27.53 33.04 -26.40
N LYS A 598 -27.86 33.29 -25.12
CA LYS A 598 -27.99 32.28 -24.05
C LYS A 598 -26.75 31.41 -23.94
N LYS A 599 -25.58 32.05 -23.79
CA LYS A 599 -24.29 31.36 -23.69
C LYS A 599 -23.47 31.83 -22.49
N ALA A 600 -22.59 30.97 -21.98
CA ALA A 600 -21.57 31.34 -21.00
C ALA A 600 -20.18 30.94 -21.49
N TYR A 601 -19.18 31.77 -21.22
CA TYR A 601 -17.77 31.53 -21.47
C TYR A 601 -17.08 31.31 -20.13
N VAL A 602 -16.59 30.11 -19.90
CA VAL A 602 -16.27 29.61 -18.57
C VAL A 602 -14.91 28.93 -18.59
N GLU A 603 -14.03 29.31 -17.66
CA GLU A 603 -12.75 28.63 -17.47
C GLU A 603 -12.94 27.27 -16.76
N PRO A 604 -12.05 26.29 -17.01
CA PRO A 604 -12.23 24.90 -16.59
C PRO A 604 -12.31 24.67 -15.08
N ASN A 605 -11.78 25.56 -14.22
CA ASN A 605 -11.82 25.38 -12.76
C ASN A 605 -12.97 26.11 -12.05
N VAL A 606 -13.96 26.64 -12.78
CA VAL A 606 -15.17 27.24 -12.18
C VAL A 606 -16.08 26.15 -11.59
N PRO A 607 -16.40 26.15 -10.29
CA PRO A 607 -17.36 25.22 -9.67
C PRO A 607 -18.81 25.43 -10.13
N MET A 608 -19.64 24.38 -10.09
CA MET A 608 -21.04 24.41 -10.55
C MET A 608 -21.92 25.37 -9.76
N ASP A 609 -21.73 25.48 -8.44
CA ASP A 609 -22.46 26.45 -7.63
C ASP A 609 -22.15 27.89 -8.08
N ARG A 610 -20.88 28.20 -8.36
CA ARG A 610 -20.45 29.50 -8.88
C ARG A 610 -20.97 29.76 -10.28
N LEU A 611 -20.99 28.74 -11.14
CA LEU A 611 -21.54 28.84 -12.48
C LEU A 611 -23.05 29.14 -12.42
N VAL A 612 -23.81 28.37 -11.64
CA VAL A 612 -25.25 28.58 -11.46
C VAL A 612 -25.53 29.94 -10.80
N GLU A 613 -24.76 30.34 -9.80
CA GLU A 613 -24.86 31.68 -9.18
C GLU A 613 -24.62 32.80 -10.20
N ALA A 614 -23.62 32.63 -11.08
CA ALA A 614 -23.30 33.59 -12.12
C ALA A 614 -24.41 33.68 -13.18
N THR A 615 -24.94 32.55 -13.67
CA THR A 615 -25.97 32.56 -14.72
C THR A 615 -27.35 32.92 -14.20
N LEU A 616 -27.70 32.56 -12.95
CA LEU A 616 -29.01 32.89 -12.36
C LEU A 616 -29.24 34.40 -12.24
N LYS A 617 -28.17 35.18 -12.07
CA LYS A 617 -28.22 36.66 -12.08
C LYS A 617 -28.77 37.21 -13.40
N HIS A 618 -28.67 36.43 -14.48
CA HIS A 618 -29.19 36.74 -15.80
C HIS A 618 -30.54 36.05 -16.10
N GLY A 619 -31.14 35.38 -15.12
CA GLY A 619 -32.36 34.59 -15.32
C GLY A 619 -32.15 33.32 -16.15
N LEU A 620 -30.91 32.83 -16.19
CA LEU A 620 -30.49 31.67 -16.99
C LEU A 620 -29.83 30.61 -16.11
N ILE A 621 -29.86 29.35 -16.56
CA ILE A 621 -29.12 28.24 -15.96
C ILE A 621 -28.53 27.36 -17.06
N PRO A 622 -27.46 26.60 -16.78
CA PRO A 622 -27.07 25.49 -17.65
C PRO A 622 -28.22 24.49 -17.84
N PRO A 623 -28.43 23.93 -19.04
CA PRO A 623 -29.45 22.91 -19.30
C PRO A 623 -29.20 21.61 -18.52
N VAL A 624 -27.93 21.34 -18.21
CA VAL A 624 -27.50 20.25 -17.34
C VAL A 624 -26.63 20.87 -16.26
N VAL A 625 -27.03 20.71 -15.00
CA VAL A 625 -26.25 21.12 -13.83
C VAL A 625 -25.86 19.85 -13.11
N MET A 626 -24.55 19.68 -12.89
CA MET A 626 -24.07 18.59 -12.04
C MET A 626 -24.45 18.87 -10.59
N GLU A 627 -25.03 17.87 -9.96
CA GLU A 627 -25.81 18.07 -8.73
C GLU A 627 -24.91 18.19 -7.48
N PHE A 628 -23.60 18.06 -7.66
CA PHE A 628 -22.58 18.38 -6.67
C PHE A 628 -22.07 19.82 -6.85
N PRO A 629 -22.27 20.72 -5.87
CA PRO A 629 -21.87 22.13 -5.96
C PRO A 629 -20.39 22.36 -6.37
N GLY A 630 -19.48 21.51 -5.89
CA GLY A 630 -18.04 21.70 -5.98
C GLY A 630 -17.34 21.13 -7.22
N ILE A 631 -18.04 20.49 -8.16
CA ILE A 631 -17.43 20.04 -9.43
C ILE A 631 -17.24 21.20 -10.38
N THR A 632 -16.14 21.21 -11.12
CA THR A 632 -15.81 22.31 -12.03
C THR A 632 -16.36 22.09 -13.45
N ALA A 633 -16.58 23.17 -14.20
CA ALA A 633 -17.02 23.11 -15.60
C ALA A 633 -16.08 22.26 -16.49
N GLY A 634 -14.77 22.39 -16.30
CA GLY A 634 -13.76 21.56 -16.97
C GLY A 634 -13.76 20.10 -16.52
N GLY A 635 -14.07 19.84 -15.25
CA GLY A 635 -14.33 18.48 -14.74
C GLY A 635 -15.57 17.86 -15.37
N GLY A 636 -16.63 18.66 -15.57
CA GLY A 636 -17.85 18.25 -16.29
C GLY A 636 -17.58 17.88 -17.75
N TYR A 637 -16.88 18.74 -18.48
CA TYR A 637 -16.54 18.49 -19.88
C TYR A 637 -15.54 17.33 -20.06
N SER A 638 -14.43 17.34 -19.32
CA SER A 638 -13.36 16.35 -19.49
C SER A 638 -13.71 14.99 -18.86
N GLY A 639 -14.62 14.98 -17.87
CA GLY A 639 -15.07 13.78 -17.20
C GLY A 639 -16.25 13.12 -17.90
N THR A 640 -17.16 13.87 -18.54
CA THR A 640 -18.44 13.41 -19.15
C THR A 640 -19.37 12.61 -18.22
N SER A 641 -18.91 12.23 -17.02
CA SER A 641 -19.36 11.02 -16.32
C SER A 641 -19.94 11.15 -14.94
N GLY A 642 -19.67 12.27 -14.32
CA GLY A 642 -19.64 12.29 -12.88
C GLY A 642 -21.03 12.30 -12.28
N GLU A 643 -21.85 13.28 -12.65
CA GLU A 643 -22.60 13.93 -11.59
C GLU A 643 -23.96 14.54 -12.03
N SER A 644 -24.36 14.46 -13.30
CA SER A 644 -25.76 14.68 -13.75
C SER A 644 -25.93 14.37 -15.25
N SER A 645 -27.12 13.89 -15.63
CA SER A 645 -27.55 13.75 -17.02
C SER A 645 -28.99 14.21 -17.14
N SER A 646 -29.34 14.79 -18.29
CA SER A 646 -30.72 15.13 -18.60
C SER A 646 -31.26 14.15 -19.64
N PHE A 647 -32.44 13.60 -19.37
CA PHE A 647 -33.15 12.80 -20.36
C PHE A 647 -33.52 13.63 -21.62
N ARG A 648 -33.55 14.97 -21.51
CA ARG A 648 -33.79 15.91 -22.62
C ARG A 648 -32.52 16.37 -23.31
N HIS A 649 -31.47 16.68 -22.55
CA HIS A 649 -30.27 17.38 -23.04
C HIS A 649 -29.01 16.51 -23.06
N GLY A 650 -29.08 15.25 -22.64
CA GLY A 650 -27.93 14.35 -22.55
C GLY A 650 -26.99 14.70 -21.40
N PHE A 651 -25.69 14.45 -21.60
CA PHE A 651 -24.63 14.77 -20.63
C PHE A 651 -24.18 16.23 -20.73
N PHE A 652 -23.45 16.71 -19.73
CA PHE A 652 -22.98 18.09 -19.65
C PHE A 652 -22.18 18.53 -20.89
N ASP A 653 -21.36 17.65 -21.49
CA ASP A 653 -20.62 17.90 -22.73
C ASP A 653 -21.53 18.21 -23.93
N ARG A 654 -22.74 17.64 -23.97
CA ARG A 654 -23.73 17.91 -25.04
C ARG A 654 -24.35 19.30 -24.95
N THR A 655 -24.10 20.02 -23.87
CA THR A 655 -24.52 21.41 -23.69
C THR A 655 -23.44 22.43 -24.07
N ILE A 656 -22.26 21.97 -24.51
CA ILE A 656 -21.11 22.81 -24.87
C ILE A 656 -21.04 22.96 -26.39
N ASP A 657 -20.82 24.19 -26.86
CA ASP A 657 -20.70 24.50 -28.29
C ASP A 657 -19.25 24.42 -28.78
N SER A 658 -18.29 24.83 -27.95
CA SER A 658 -16.88 24.79 -28.31
C SER A 658 -15.96 24.79 -27.10
N VAL A 659 -14.74 24.30 -27.30
CA VAL A 659 -13.67 24.29 -26.30
C VAL A 659 -12.37 24.81 -26.88
N GLU A 660 -11.68 25.66 -26.13
CA GLU A 660 -10.29 26.02 -26.38
C GLU A 660 -9.37 25.07 -25.59
N MET A 661 -8.33 24.57 -26.24
CA MET A 661 -7.37 23.67 -25.60
C MET A 661 -5.94 23.83 -26.14
N VAL A 662 -4.96 23.52 -25.29
CA VAL A 662 -3.55 23.41 -25.65
C VAL A 662 -3.19 21.95 -25.92
N LEU A 663 -2.84 21.63 -27.16
CA LEU A 663 -2.46 20.28 -27.60
C LEU A 663 -1.09 19.83 -27.04
N PRO A 664 -0.77 18.52 -27.07
CA PRO A 664 0.48 17.99 -26.50
C PRO A 664 1.76 18.55 -27.14
N ASN A 665 1.68 19.14 -28.34
CA ASN A 665 2.80 19.84 -29.00
C ASN A 665 2.94 21.32 -28.58
N GLY A 666 1.98 21.83 -27.79
CA GLY A 666 1.87 23.22 -27.34
C GLY A 666 1.00 24.12 -28.22
N GLU A 667 0.40 23.61 -29.30
CA GLU A 667 -0.51 24.38 -30.17
C GLU A 667 -1.82 24.71 -29.43
N VAL A 668 -2.28 25.96 -29.49
CA VAL A 668 -3.59 26.37 -28.96
C VAL A 668 -4.63 26.22 -30.07
N VAL A 669 -5.68 25.46 -29.82
CA VAL A 669 -6.74 25.18 -30.80
C VAL A 669 -8.11 25.40 -30.19
N LYS A 670 -9.04 25.95 -30.98
CA LYS A 670 -10.47 25.97 -30.65
C LYS A 670 -11.16 24.86 -31.43
N THR A 671 -11.85 23.97 -30.73
CA THR A 671 -12.49 22.78 -31.28
C THR A 671 -14.00 22.82 -31.03
N SER A 672 -14.79 22.37 -32.00
CA SER A 672 -16.27 22.35 -31.96
C SER A 672 -16.80 21.28 -32.91
N GLU A 673 -18.12 21.10 -32.96
CA GLU A 673 -18.79 20.19 -33.91
C GLU A 673 -18.44 20.50 -35.39
N GLN A 674 -18.13 21.76 -35.71
CA GLN A 674 -17.79 22.20 -37.06
C GLN A 674 -16.27 22.32 -37.29
N ASN A 675 -15.44 22.24 -36.25
CA ASN A 675 -14.00 22.44 -36.35
C ASN A 675 -13.24 21.45 -35.47
N LYS A 676 -12.55 20.47 -36.09
CA LYS A 676 -11.91 19.32 -35.43
C LYS A 676 -12.89 18.50 -34.55
N PRO A 677 -14.00 18.00 -35.13
CA PRO A 677 -15.05 17.31 -34.36
C PRO A 677 -14.56 16.03 -33.67
N ASP A 678 -13.61 15.33 -34.26
CA ASP A 678 -12.91 14.18 -33.67
C ASP A 678 -12.19 14.54 -32.37
N LEU A 679 -11.49 15.68 -32.35
CA LEU A 679 -10.84 16.20 -31.15
C LEU A 679 -11.85 16.74 -30.15
N PHE A 680 -12.91 17.43 -30.59
CA PHE A 680 -13.95 17.97 -29.72
C PHE A 680 -14.69 16.87 -28.93
N HIS A 681 -15.10 15.79 -29.62
CA HIS A 681 -15.74 14.63 -28.99
C HIS A 681 -14.74 13.75 -28.26
N GLY A 682 -13.52 13.59 -28.79
CA GLY A 682 -12.48 12.80 -28.15
C GLY A 682 -11.95 13.44 -26.86
N ALA A 683 -11.89 14.78 -26.79
CA ALA A 683 -11.43 15.50 -25.59
C ALA A 683 -12.44 15.40 -24.44
N ALA A 684 -13.74 15.34 -24.76
CA ALA A 684 -14.79 15.00 -23.82
C ALA A 684 -14.61 13.54 -23.35
N GLY A 685 -14.28 13.34 -22.07
CA GLY A 685 -13.98 12.02 -21.51
C GLY A 685 -12.49 11.61 -21.56
N ALA A 686 -11.62 12.38 -22.22
CA ALA A 686 -10.17 12.11 -22.25
C ALA A 686 -9.40 12.62 -21.02
N VAL A 687 -10.09 13.30 -20.07
CA VAL A 687 -9.49 13.75 -18.80
C VAL A 687 -8.16 14.50 -18.96
N GLY A 688 -8.05 15.30 -20.02
CA GLY A 688 -6.86 16.12 -20.33
C GLY A 688 -5.73 15.38 -21.07
N SER A 689 -5.94 14.14 -21.51
CA SER A 689 -4.93 13.32 -22.22
C SER A 689 -4.67 13.79 -23.65
N LEU A 690 -5.69 14.34 -24.32
CA LEU A 690 -5.59 14.88 -25.68
C LEU A 690 -5.19 16.36 -25.72
N GLY A 691 -5.13 17.03 -24.57
CA GLY A 691 -4.73 18.42 -24.42
C GLY A 691 -5.31 19.07 -23.17
N VAL A 692 -4.82 20.27 -22.86
CA VAL A 692 -5.21 21.04 -21.68
C VAL A 692 -6.35 21.99 -22.05
N THR A 693 -7.57 21.71 -21.58
CA THR A 693 -8.73 22.61 -21.73
C THR A 693 -8.45 23.94 -21.05
N THR A 694 -8.71 25.05 -21.74
CA THR A 694 -8.49 26.41 -21.22
C THR A 694 -9.77 27.22 -21.16
N LEU A 695 -10.72 27.04 -22.09
CA LEU A 695 -11.98 27.78 -22.14
C LEU A 695 -13.13 26.90 -22.66
N ILE A 696 -14.33 27.08 -22.11
CA ILE A 696 -15.57 26.36 -22.49
C ILE A 696 -16.66 27.37 -22.87
N GLU A 697 -17.30 27.17 -24.03
CA GLU A 697 -18.49 27.89 -24.45
C GLU A 697 -19.74 27.02 -24.22
N LEU A 698 -20.57 27.37 -23.25
CA LEU A 698 -21.71 26.59 -22.73
C LEU A 698 -23.06 27.21 -23.13
N ASN A 699 -24.03 26.40 -23.51
CA ASN A 699 -25.42 26.82 -23.73
C ASN A 699 -26.18 27.02 -22.42
N LEU A 700 -27.16 27.93 -22.41
CA LEU A 700 -28.02 28.23 -21.27
C LEU A 700 -29.51 28.14 -21.63
N ILE A 701 -30.33 27.83 -20.64
CA ILE A 701 -31.81 27.86 -20.72
C ILE A 701 -32.39 28.82 -19.71
N LYS A 702 -33.67 29.16 -19.88
CA LYS A 702 -34.38 30.10 -19.00
C LYS A 702 -34.61 29.47 -17.64
N ALA A 703 -34.21 30.16 -16.58
CA ALA A 703 -34.48 29.75 -15.20
C ALA A 703 -35.95 30.03 -14.82
N LYS A 704 -36.47 29.22 -13.90
CA LYS A 704 -37.78 29.37 -13.26
C LYS A 704 -37.61 29.46 -11.74
N LYS A 705 -38.62 29.93 -11.02
CA LYS A 705 -38.51 30.11 -9.56
C LYS A 705 -38.49 28.79 -8.79
N PHE A 706 -39.30 27.82 -9.19
CA PHE A 706 -39.51 26.56 -8.47
C PHE A 706 -39.42 25.35 -9.42
N VAL A 707 -39.26 24.18 -8.82
CA VAL A 707 -39.48 22.88 -9.44
C VAL A 707 -40.62 22.20 -8.68
N LYS A 708 -41.69 21.86 -9.38
CA LYS A 708 -42.77 21.02 -8.86
C LYS A 708 -42.31 19.57 -8.94
N VAL A 709 -42.16 18.94 -7.79
CA VAL A 709 -41.59 17.60 -7.64
C VAL A 709 -42.69 16.60 -7.34
N THR A 710 -42.83 15.57 -8.16
CA THR A 710 -43.78 14.47 -7.98
C THR A 710 -43.03 13.17 -7.66
N TYR A 711 -43.39 12.53 -6.54
CA TYR A 711 -42.85 11.24 -6.11
C TYR A 711 -43.86 10.13 -6.38
N GLU A 712 -43.45 9.05 -7.04
CA GLU A 712 -44.30 7.88 -7.30
C GLU A 712 -43.65 6.59 -6.80
N ARG A 713 -44.30 5.89 -5.88
CA ARG A 713 -43.84 4.60 -5.38
C ARG A 713 -44.00 3.50 -6.43
N LYS A 714 -43.02 2.61 -6.51
CA LYS A 714 -43.04 1.37 -7.32
C LYS A 714 -42.68 0.19 -6.43
N ASN A 715 -43.45 -0.90 -6.55
CA ASN A 715 -43.37 -2.07 -5.67
C ASN A 715 -42.41 -3.16 -6.18
N SER A 716 -41.65 -2.86 -7.23
CA SER A 716 -40.57 -3.71 -7.72
C SER A 716 -39.58 -2.90 -8.55
N VAL A 717 -38.35 -3.38 -8.63
CA VAL A 717 -37.32 -2.82 -9.53
C VAL A 717 -37.80 -2.82 -10.98
N ALA A 718 -38.48 -3.88 -11.41
CA ALA A 718 -39.02 -4.00 -12.77
C ALA A 718 -40.06 -2.90 -13.08
N ALA A 719 -40.96 -2.60 -12.15
CA ALA A 719 -41.96 -1.55 -12.30
C ALA A 719 -41.36 -0.14 -12.32
N ALA A 720 -40.27 0.08 -11.58
CA ALA A 720 -39.52 1.34 -11.65
C ALA A 720 -38.82 1.51 -13.01
N ILE A 721 -38.18 0.45 -13.52
CA ILE A 721 -37.54 0.46 -14.83
C ILE A 721 -38.57 0.72 -15.93
N GLU A 722 -39.73 0.07 -15.89
CA GLU A 722 -40.81 0.27 -16.86
C GLU A 722 -41.33 1.72 -16.86
N ALA A 723 -41.47 2.33 -15.67
CA ALA A 723 -41.88 3.72 -15.54
C ALA A 723 -40.86 4.68 -16.17
N PHE A 724 -39.55 4.50 -15.90
CA PHE A 724 -38.51 5.30 -16.56
C PHE A 724 -38.53 5.12 -18.08
N GLN A 725 -38.62 3.87 -18.56
CA GLN A 725 -38.65 3.57 -19.98
C GLN A 725 -39.82 4.24 -20.69
N LYS A 726 -41.00 4.24 -20.07
CA LYS A 726 -42.19 4.88 -20.59
C LYS A 726 -42.07 6.40 -20.61
N GLU A 727 -41.59 6.98 -19.53
CA GLU A 727 -41.64 8.44 -19.30
C GLU A 727 -40.54 9.21 -20.03
N SER A 728 -39.41 8.56 -20.29
CA SER A 728 -38.33 9.16 -21.06
C SER A 728 -38.29 8.70 -22.52
N ALA A 729 -39.35 8.05 -23.02
CA ALA A 729 -39.45 7.60 -24.42
C ALA A 729 -39.58 8.76 -25.42
N ASP A 730 -40.19 9.88 -25.00
CA ASP A 730 -40.38 11.08 -25.83
C ASP A 730 -39.95 12.34 -25.05
N PRO A 731 -38.64 12.62 -24.97
CA PRO A 731 -38.12 13.73 -24.18
C PRO A 731 -38.51 15.12 -24.70
N GLU A 732 -38.74 15.26 -26.01
CA GLU A 732 -39.10 16.56 -26.61
C GLU A 732 -40.51 17.01 -26.21
N ASN A 733 -41.43 16.06 -26.01
CA ASN A 733 -42.83 16.33 -25.65
C ASN A 733 -43.16 16.03 -24.17
N ALA A 734 -42.18 15.71 -23.33
CA ALA A 734 -42.41 15.43 -21.91
C ALA A 734 -42.98 16.66 -21.18
N THR A 735 -43.81 16.43 -20.16
CA THR A 735 -44.44 17.51 -19.37
C THR A 735 -43.62 17.93 -18.14
N PHE A 736 -42.45 17.35 -17.93
CA PHE A 736 -41.54 17.59 -16.80
C PHE A 736 -40.11 17.75 -17.30
N ASP A 737 -39.28 18.54 -16.64
CA ASP A 737 -37.90 18.87 -17.05
C ASP A 737 -36.85 17.91 -16.48
N TYR A 738 -37.18 17.23 -15.38
CA TYR A 738 -36.30 16.32 -14.65
C TYR A 738 -37.01 14.99 -14.36
N ILE A 739 -36.26 13.89 -14.40
CA ILE A 739 -36.72 12.57 -13.98
C ILE A 739 -35.56 11.80 -13.31
N ASP A 740 -35.78 11.28 -12.11
CA ASP A 740 -34.79 10.53 -11.34
C ASP A 740 -35.43 9.40 -10.51
N GLY A 741 -34.62 8.50 -9.94
CA GLY A 741 -35.11 7.31 -9.25
C GLY A 741 -34.32 6.90 -8.03
N ILE A 742 -35.02 6.44 -6.99
CA ILE A 742 -34.43 5.99 -5.75
C ILE A 742 -34.96 4.59 -5.40
N GLN A 743 -34.05 3.62 -5.21
CA GLN A 743 -34.40 2.26 -4.78
C GLN A 743 -33.99 2.05 -3.31
N PHE A 744 -34.95 1.72 -2.45
CA PHE A 744 -34.73 1.51 -1.02
C PHE A 744 -34.66 0.03 -0.61
N SER A 745 -35.48 -0.82 -1.24
CA SER A 745 -35.54 -2.28 -1.05
C SER A 745 -36.09 -2.92 -2.33
N PRO A 746 -36.03 -4.25 -2.53
CA PRO A 746 -36.57 -4.89 -3.74
C PRO A 746 -38.05 -4.56 -4.05
N ASP A 747 -38.81 -4.13 -3.04
CA ASP A 747 -40.24 -3.82 -3.06
C ASP A 747 -40.58 -2.34 -2.76
N HIS A 748 -39.57 -1.46 -2.60
CA HIS A 748 -39.76 -0.02 -2.40
C HIS A 748 -38.79 0.77 -3.28
N GLY A 749 -39.26 1.13 -4.47
CA GLY A 749 -38.64 2.13 -5.35
C GLY A 749 -39.49 3.38 -5.47
N VAL A 750 -38.89 4.51 -5.81
CA VAL A 750 -39.56 5.80 -6.03
C VAL A 750 -39.05 6.42 -7.33
N VAL A 751 -39.97 6.81 -8.20
CA VAL A 751 -39.71 7.63 -9.40
C VAL A 751 -40.02 9.09 -9.04
N VAL A 752 -39.11 10.00 -9.31
CA VAL A 752 -39.22 11.43 -9.02
C VAL A 752 -39.26 12.20 -10.32
N LYS A 753 -40.22 13.09 -10.49
CA LYS A 753 -40.36 13.97 -11.67
C LYS A 753 -40.34 15.42 -11.24
N GLY A 754 -39.57 16.26 -11.92
CA GLY A 754 -39.46 17.69 -11.63
C GLY A 754 -39.92 18.55 -12.81
N GLU A 755 -40.87 19.46 -12.60
CA GLU A 755 -41.37 20.42 -13.60
C GLU A 755 -41.01 21.85 -13.18
N MET A 756 -40.20 22.56 -13.97
CA MET A 756 -39.80 23.94 -13.72
C MET A 756 -40.98 24.91 -13.90
N THR A 757 -41.31 25.67 -12.87
CA THR A 757 -42.47 26.56 -12.86
C THR A 757 -42.19 27.87 -12.12
N ASP A 758 -42.83 28.95 -12.56
CA ASP A 758 -42.87 30.21 -11.82
C ASP A 758 -44.05 30.25 -10.82
N GLU A 759 -44.95 29.28 -10.90
CA GLU A 759 -46.24 29.25 -10.23
C GLU A 759 -46.33 28.08 -9.24
N LYS A 760 -46.81 28.37 -8.01
CA LYS A 760 -47.19 27.38 -7.01
C LYS A 760 -48.55 27.78 -6.40
N PRO A 761 -49.38 26.83 -5.93
CA PRO A 761 -50.59 27.14 -5.16
C PRO A 761 -50.26 28.01 -3.94
N ALA A 762 -51.17 28.92 -3.58
CA ALA A 762 -50.95 29.89 -2.50
C ALA A 762 -50.69 29.20 -1.14
N ASP A 763 -51.37 28.08 -0.91
CA ASP A 763 -51.34 27.23 0.28
C ASP A 763 -50.30 26.11 0.22
N ALA A 764 -49.67 25.86 -0.93
CA ALA A 764 -48.63 24.84 -1.05
C ALA A 764 -47.33 25.29 -0.33
N PRO A 765 -46.82 24.53 0.66
CA PRO A 765 -45.58 24.84 1.33
C PRO A 765 -44.37 24.65 0.40
N VAL A 766 -43.36 25.49 0.57
CA VAL A 766 -42.07 25.35 -0.13
C VAL A 766 -41.19 24.40 0.68
N LYS A 767 -40.62 23.40 0.01
CA LYS A 767 -39.70 22.44 0.61
C LYS A 767 -38.25 22.80 0.29
N THR A 768 -37.38 22.77 1.29
CA THR A 768 -35.93 23.01 1.18
C THR A 768 -35.16 21.77 1.63
N PHE A 769 -33.89 21.68 1.19
CA PHE A 769 -33.00 20.56 1.51
C PHE A 769 -31.60 21.01 1.97
N SER A 770 -31.29 22.31 1.89
CA SER A 770 -29.98 22.86 2.25
C SER A 770 -29.82 23.26 3.72
N ASN A 771 -30.89 23.39 4.52
CA ASN A 771 -30.72 23.77 5.93
C ASN A 771 -30.15 22.61 6.76
N PRO A 772 -29.37 22.86 7.82
CA PRO A 772 -28.77 21.78 8.64
C PRO A 772 -29.77 20.74 9.18
N TRP A 773 -31.02 21.14 9.38
CA TRP A 773 -32.11 20.33 9.93
C TRP A 773 -33.03 19.73 8.86
N ASP A 774 -32.85 20.10 7.59
CA ASP A 774 -33.65 19.53 6.51
C ASP A 774 -33.27 18.06 6.34
N PRO A 775 -34.27 17.16 6.18
CA PRO A 775 -33.99 15.76 5.91
C PRO A 775 -33.25 15.64 4.57
N TRP A 776 -32.35 14.66 4.47
CA TRP A 776 -31.71 14.35 3.20
C TRP A 776 -32.79 14.00 2.17
N PHE A 777 -32.65 14.52 0.94
CA PHE A 777 -33.68 14.40 -0.10
C PHE A 777 -34.19 12.96 -0.27
N TYR A 778 -33.28 11.98 -0.33
CA TYR A 778 -33.68 10.57 -0.50
C TYR A 778 -34.40 9.99 0.73
N LEU A 779 -34.06 10.43 1.96
CA LEU A 779 -34.78 10.02 3.17
C LEU A 779 -36.17 10.65 3.22
N HIS A 780 -36.30 11.91 2.79
CA HIS A 780 -37.59 12.58 2.63
C HIS A 780 -38.47 11.88 1.60
N ALA A 781 -37.90 11.54 0.44
CA ALA A 781 -38.57 10.77 -0.60
C ALA A 781 -39.00 9.37 -0.13
N GLN A 782 -38.20 8.69 0.69
CA GLN A 782 -38.58 7.41 1.30
C GLN A 782 -39.78 7.58 2.23
N GLU A 783 -39.74 8.59 3.10
CA GLU A 783 -40.75 8.79 4.14
C GLU A 783 -42.10 9.18 3.54
N ILE A 784 -42.11 10.15 2.61
CA ILE A 784 -43.35 10.64 2.00
C ILE A 784 -44.06 9.55 1.16
N THR A 785 -43.30 8.57 0.66
CA THR A 785 -43.81 7.44 -0.14
C THR A 785 -44.06 6.17 0.68
N LYS A 786 -43.80 6.16 1.99
CA LYS A 786 -44.20 5.01 2.84
C LYS A 786 -45.72 4.90 2.94
N SER A 787 -46.40 6.04 3.03
CA SER A 787 -47.85 6.15 3.26
C SER A 787 -48.65 6.62 2.05
N ASN A 788 -47.99 7.09 0.99
CA ASN A 788 -48.63 7.56 -0.24
C ASN A 788 -48.03 6.88 -1.47
N ASP A 789 -48.87 6.46 -2.41
CA ASP A 789 -48.42 5.94 -3.70
C ASP A 789 -47.90 7.06 -4.62
N VAL A 790 -48.48 8.28 -4.50
CA VAL A 790 -48.05 9.49 -5.22
C VAL A 790 -48.10 10.70 -4.30
N ALA A 791 -47.06 11.55 -4.31
CA ALA A 791 -47.01 12.82 -3.57
C ALA A 791 -46.44 13.95 -4.45
N THR A 792 -46.76 15.21 -4.17
CA THR A 792 -46.24 16.37 -4.92
C THR A 792 -45.91 17.55 -4.01
N GLU A 793 -44.79 18.22 -4.24
CA GLU A 793 -44.33 19.42 -3.50
C GLU A 793 -43.60 20.42 -4.42
N TYR A 794 -43.26 21.61 -3.89
CA TYR A 794 -42.58 22.67 -4.66
C TYR A 794 -41.25 23.04 -4.00
N VAL A 795 -40.16 22.93 -4.76
CA VAL A 795 -38.78 23.11 -4.29
C VAL A 795 -38.17 24.31 -5.02
N PRO A 796 -37.43 25.24 -4.38
CA PRO A 796 -36.73 26.31 -5.10
C PRO A 796 -35.75 25.74 -6.13
N LEU A 797 -35.60 26.38 -7.29
CA LEU A 797 -34.79 25.84 -8.39
C LEU A 797 -33.35 25.49 -7.95
N ALA A 798 -32.64 26.39 -7.27
CA ALA A 798 -31.27 26.14 -6.82
C ALA A 798 -31.19 24.99 -5.78
N GLU A 799 -32.17 24.90 -4.88
CA GLU A 799 -32.29 23.79 -3.92
C GLU A 799 -32.52 22.45 -4.64
N TYR A 800 -33.32 22.45 -5.72
CA TYR A 800 -33.58 21.26 -6.52
C TYR A 800 -32.33 20.82 -7.30
N LEU A 801 -31.62 21.75 -7.94
CA LEU A 801 -30.42 21.46 -8.72
C LEU A 801 -29.31 20.79 -7.88
N PHE A 802 -29.22 21.12 -6.59
CA PHE A 802 -28.26 20.52 -5.66
C PHE A 802 -28.91 19.63 -4.59
N ARG A 803 -30.09 19.06 -4.86
CA ARG A 803 -30.94 18.41 -3.83
C ARG A 803 -30.33 17.19 -3.16
N TYR A 804 -29.35 16.53 -3.77
CA TYR A 804 -28.56 15.49 -3.10
C TYR A 804 -27.09 15.90 -2.88
N ASP A 805 -26.80 17.18 -2.63
CA ASP A 805 -25.53 17.62 -2.04
C ASP A 805 -25.12 16.78 -0.79
N ARG A 806 -26.10 16.21 -0.09
CA ARG A 806 -25.93 15.34 1.09
C ARG A 806 -26.22 13.85 0.87
N GLY A 807 -26.29 13.39 -0.38
CA GLY A 807 -26.57 11.99 -0.74
C GLY A 807 -26.00 11.59 -2.11
N GLY A 808 -25.79 10.31 -2.36
CA GLY A 808 -25.37 9.84 -3.70
C GLY A 808 -26.56 9.72 -4.66
N PHE A 809 -26.37 10.06 -5.93
CA PHE A 809 -27.42 10.08 -6.97
C PHE A 809 -27.31 8.94 -8.00
N TRP A 810 -28.43 8.70 -8.68
CA TRP A 810 -28.59 7.86 -9.88
C TRP A 810 -29.64 8.49 -10.80
N THR A 811 -29.29 8.75 -12.07
CA THR A 811 -30.26 9.21 -13.09
C THR A 811 -30.42 8.14 -14.18
N PRO A 812 -31.65 7.74 -14.54
CA PRO A 812 -31.89 6.79 -15.63
C PRO A 812 -32.10 7.49 -16.97
N TYR A 813 -31.49 6.94 -18.02
CA TYR A 813 -31.71 7.32 -19.44
C TYR A 813 -32.31 6.14 -20.23
N THR A 814 -33.24 6.45 -21.14
CA THR A 814 -34.01 5.53 -22.02
C THR A 814 -33.26 4.93 -23.20
N GLY A 815 -31.92 4.88 -23.15
CA GLY A 815 -31.10 4.35 -24.24
C GLY A 815 -30.17 3.18 -23.88
N ARG A 816 -30.36 2.50 -22.75
CA ARG A 816 -29.57 1.34 -22.26
C ARG A 816 -28.30 1.66 -21.46
N MET A 817 -28.30 2.69 -20.60
CA MET A 817 -27.23 2.81 -19.60
C MET A 817 -27.72 3.45 -18.30
N LEU A 818 -27.36 2.84 -17.16
CA LEU A 818 -27.61 3.32 -15.79
C LEU A 818 -26.25 3.71 -15.19
N ASN A 819 -26.07 4.98 -14.80
CA ASN A 819 -24.81 5.45 -14.21
C ASN A 819 -24.81 5.28 -12.68
N ILE A 820 -23.74 4.72 -12.14
CA ILE A 820 -23.62 4.24 -10.76
C ILE A 820 -22.44 4.93 -10.07
N GLY A 821 -22.71 5.94 -9.24
CA GLY A 821 -21.71 6.58 -8.39
C GLY A 821 -21.55 5.86 -7.05
N LEU A 822 -20.49 5.08 -6.86
CA LEU A 822 -20.20 4.39 -5.60
C LEU A 822 -19.17 5.15 -4.75
N TRP A 823 -19.67 5.82 -3.69
CA TRP A 823 -18.86 6.60 -2.76
C TRP A 823 -18.76 5.91 -1.40
N GLY A 824 -17.54 5.77 -0.87
CA GLY A 824 -17.32 5.15 0.44
C GLY A 824 -15.85 4.91 0.74
N PHE A 825 -15.56 4.50 1.98
CA PHE A 825 -14.20 4.21 2.41
C PHE A 825 -13.67 2.92 1.78
N GLY A 826 -12.90 3.07 0.71
CA GLY A 826 -12.10 1.99 0.16
C GLY A 826 -10.98 1.57 1.13
N PRO A 827 -10.53 0.31 1.10
CA PRO A 827 -9.50 -0.18 2.02
C PRO A 827 -8.20 0.64 2.03
N ALA A 828 -7.44 0.53 3.13
CA ALA A 828 -6.23 1.31 3.35
C ALA A 828 -5.02 0.87 2.48
N ARG A 829 -4.96 -0.40 2.01
CA ARG A 829 -3.87 -0.85 1.13
C ARG A 829 -4.21 -0.53 -0.31
N GLN A 830 -3.30 0.14 -1.04
CA GLN A 830 -3.50 0.41 -2.47
C GLN A 830 -3.87 -0.85 -3.28
N LYS A 831 -3.38 -2.03 -2.86
CA LYS A 831 -3.73 -3.34 -3.44
C LYS A 831 -5.15 -3.84 -3.09
N GLU A 832 -5.65 -3.55 -1.90
CA GLU A 832 -7.04 -3.86 -1.49
C GLU A 832 -8.01 -2.81 -2.03
N PHE A 833 -7.56 -1.55 -2.11
CA PHE A 833 -8.28 -0.46 -2.75
C PHE A 833 -8.44 -0.73 -4.24
N VAL A 834 -7.36 -1.08 -4.96
CA VAL A 834 -7.40 -1.50 -6.36
C VAL A 834 -8.24 -2.77 -6.49
N ALA A 835 -8.05 -3.78 -5.64
CA ALA A 835 -8.88 -4.99 -5.68
C ALA A 835 -10.38 -4.69 -5.48
N LYS A 836 -10.76 -3.81 -4.55
CA LYS A 836 -12.17 -3.39 -4.38
C LYS A 836 -12.68 -2.51 -5.52
N ASN A 837 -11.86 -1.62 -6.07
CA ASN A 837 -12.22 -0.84 -7.26
C ASN A 837 -12.45 -1.75 -8.47
N ARG A 838 -11.64 -2.80 -8.59
CA ARG A 838 -11.72 -3.77 -9.67
C ARG A 838 -12.81 -4.80 -9.48
N ASP A 839 -13.15 -5.18 -8.26
CA ASP A 839 -14.37 -5.93 -7.92
C ASP A 839 -15.62 -5.11 -8.28
N LEU A 840 -15.56 -3.79 -8.09
CA LEU A 840 -16.62 -2.87 -8.49
C LEU A 840 -16.77 -2.80 -10.01
N GLU A 841 -15.68 -2.56 -10.76
CA GLU A 841 -15.63 -2.62 -12.23
C GLU A 841 -16.16 -3.95 -12.74
N HIS A 842 -15.78 -5.04 -12.08
CA HIS A 842 -16.25 -6.39 -12.35
C HIS A 842 -17.75 -6.55 -12.20
N LYS A 843 -18.27 -6.06 -11.07
CA LYS A 843 -19.69 -6.19 -10.73
C LYS A 843 -20.54 -5.30 -11.63
N LEU A 844 -20.00 -4.17 -12.03
CA LEU A 844 -20.59 -3.25 -13.01
C LEU A 844 -20.68 -3.92 -14.38
N SER A 845 -19.58 -4.53 -14.85
CA SER A 845 -19.53 -5.30 -16.12
C SER A 845 -20.46 -6.52 -16.13
N GLU A 846 -20.54 -7.28 -15.03
CA GLU A 846 -21.50 -8.40 -14.84
C GLU A 846 -22.97 -7.97 -14.97
N LEU A 847 -23.29 -6.73 -14.59
CA LEU A 847 -24.64 -6.16 -14.68
C LEU A 847 -24.89 -5.44 -16.02
N GLY A 848 -23.97 -5.55 -16.98
CA GLY A 848 -24.04 -4.91 -18.29
C GLY A 848 -23.66 -3.42 -18.30
N GLY A 849 -23.03 -2.91 -17.24
CA GLY A 849 -22.55 -1.52 -17.12
C GLY A 849 -21.01 -1.40 -17.25
N MET A 850 -20.51 -0.22 -17.60
CA MET A 850 -19.07 0.03 -17.79
C MET A 850 -18.55 1.09 -16.82
N LYS A 851 -17.29 0.98 -16.37
CA LYS A 851 -16.67 2.04 -15.55
C LYS A 851 -16.33 3.24 -16.44
N TRP A 852 -16.38 4.46 -15.91
CA TRP A 852 -15.95 5.65 -16.63
C TRP A 852 -14.47 5.97 -16.44
N LEU A 853 -13.78 6.44 -17.50
CA LEU A 853 -12.33 6.77 -17.55
C LEU A 853 -11.87 7.91 -16.61
N TYR A 854 -12.81 8.55 -15.92
CA TYR A 854 -12.57 9.68 -15.02
C TYR A 854 -11.82 9.32 -13.72
N ALA A 855 -11.70 8.04 -13.35
CA ALA A 855 -10.88 7.56 -12.23
C ALA A 855 -9.66 6.78 -12.73
N HIS A 856 -8.56 6.74 -11.95
CA HIS A 856 -7.42 5.85 -12.24
C HIS A 856 -7.96 4.46 -12.66
N THR A 857 -7.72 4.11 -13.92
CA THR A 857 -7.92 2.75 -14.41
C THR A 857 -6.81 1.92 -13.80
N TYR A 858 -7.23 0.88 -13.09
CA TYR A 858 -6.30 -0.05 -12.48
C TYR A 858 -6.12 -1.30 -13.36
N SER A 859 -6.54 -1.17 -14.62
CA SER A 859 -6.38 -2.08 -15.75
C SER A 859 -5.04 -1.84 -16.45
N PRO A 860 -4.22 -2.88 -16.69
CA PRO A 860 -3.14 -2.78 -17.67
C PRO A 860 -3.71 -2.49 -19.08
N GLU A 861 -2.87 -1.96 -19.97
CA GLU A 861 -3.26 -1.43 -21.29
C GLU A 861 -4.10 -2.41 -22.14
N ASP A 862 -3.84 -3.72 -22.04
CA ASP A 862 -4.55 -4.80 -22.74
C ASP A 862 -5.99 -5.09 -22.23
N GLU A 863 -6.33 -4.67 -21.01
CA GLU A 863 -7.70 -4.73 -20.44
C GLU A 863 -8.41 -3.38 -20.51
N PHE A 864 -7.64 -2.30 -20.46
CA PHE A 864 -8.15 -0.96 -20.68
C PHE A 864 -8.84 -0.86 -22.05
N TRP A 865 -8.19 -1.37 -23.11
CA TRP A 865 -8.79 -1.36 -24.45
C TRP A 865 -9.98 -2.33 -24.60
N LYS A 866 -10.13 -3.37 -23.77
CA LYS A 866 -11.32 -4.26 -23.80
C LYS A 866 -12.63 -3.60 -23.37
N ASP A 867 -12.56 -2.69 -22.39
CA ASP A 867 -13.73 -2.00 -21.82
C ASP A 867 -14.07 -0.69 -22.57
N PHE A 868 -13.11 -0.12 -23.32
CA PHE A 868 -13.22 1.22 -23.94
C PHE A 868 -12.96 1.27 -25.46
N ASP A 869 -12.65 0.15 -26.14
CA ASP A 869 -12.66 0.07 -27.62
C ASP A 869 -14.07 0.00 -28.23
N LEU A 870 -15.13 0.15 -27.42
CA LEU A 870 -16.50 0.23 -27.90
C LEU A 870 -16.80 1.62 -28.49
N PHE A 871 -16.14 1.94 -29.62
CA PHE A 871 -16.72 2.33 -30.91
C PHE A 871 -15.65 3.01 -31.81
N PRO A 872 -15.62 2.74 -33.13
CA PRO A 872 -15.83 1.49 -33.84
C PRO A 872 -14.59 1.18 -34.72
N ILE A 873 -14.13 -0.07 -34.74
CA ILE A 873 -13.54 -0.79 -35.89
C ILE A 873 -12.93 -2.06 -35.31
N ARG A 874 -13.78 -3.07 -35.12
CA ARG A 874 -13.49 -4.51 -35.24
C ARG A 874 -14.70 -5.30 -34.77
N GLN A 875 -15.85 -4.98 -35.38
CA GLN A 875 -16.77 -6.04 -35.76
C GLN A 875 -15.96 -7.03 -36.58
N LEU A 876 -15.85 -8.26 -36.07
CA LEU A 876 -15.66 -9.55 -36.74
C LEU A 876 -14.74 -10.42 -35.87
N ALA A 877 -15.37 -11.29 -35.08
CA ALA A 877 -14.84 -12.48 -34.37
C ALA A 877 -14.32 -12.29 -32.93
N MET A 878 -15.14 -12.59 -31.91
CA MET A 878 -15.21 -13.89 -31.22
C MET A 878 -16.02 -13.79 -29.91
N ALA A 879 -16.65 -14.90 -29.52
CA ALA A 879 -17.77 -15.02 -28.58
C ALA A 879 -17.48 -14.67 -27.11
N ASP A 880 -18.55 -14.31 -26.39
CA ASP A 880 -18.64 -13.98 -24.96
C ASP A 880 -17.87 -14.95 -24.05
N ASN A 881 -16.90 -14.44 -23.27
CA ASN A 881 -16.18 -15.24 -22.27
C ASN A 881 -16.17 -14.55 -20.90
N VAL A 882 -17.33 -14.57 -20.23
CA VAL A 882 -17.55 -14.17 -18.84
C VAL A 882 -16.47 -14.72 -17.87
N LEU A 883 -15.93 -15.90 -18.17
CA LEU A 883 -14.91 -16.60 -17.36
C LEU A 883 -13.54 -15.92 -17.33
N ASP A 884 -13.24 -15.01 -18.26
CA ASP A 884 -11.96 -14.28 -18.27
C ASP A 884 -11.88 -13.16 -17.22
N ASP A 885 -13.02 -12.89 -16.61
CA ASP A 885 -13.21 -11.76 -15.73
C ASP A 885 -13.60 -12.30 -14.33
N ILE A 886 -14.56 -13.24 -14.20
CA ILE A 886 -15.03 -13.69 -12.88
C ILE A 886 -14.11 -14.73 -12.20
N SER A 887 -14.13 -14.79 -10.87
CA SER A 887 -13.60 -15.97 -10.16
C SER A 887 -14.51 -17.17 -10.37
N HIS A 888 -13.95 -18.31 -10.69
CA HIS A 888 -14.71 -19.53 -10.93
C HIS A 888 -13.84 -20.76 -10.62
N ARG A 889 -14.48 -21.90 -10.34
CA ARG A 889 -13.79 -23.17 -10.14
C ARG A 889 -13.83 -23.97 -11.44
N ARG A 890 -12.70 -24.49 -11.89
CA ARG A 890 -12.58 -25.38 -13.05
C ARG A 890 -12.29 -26.79 -12.57
N PHE A 891 -13.10 -27.74 -13.01
CA PHE A 891 -12.91 -29.14 -12.67
C PHE A 891 -11.69 -29.70 -13.42
N ASN A 892 -10.80 -30.37 -12.69
CA ASN A 892 -9.68 -31.13 -13.20
C ASN A 892 -10.11 -32.60 -13.32
N PRO A 893 -10.48 -33.08 -14.51
CA PRO A 893 -10.94 -34.44 -14.71
C PRO A 893 -9.78 -35.45 -14.62
N LEU A 894 -8.51 -35.04 -14.76
CA LEU A 894 -7.36 -35.91 -14.51
C LEU A 894 -7.18 -36.19 -13.02
N ARG A 895 -7.55 -35.28 -12.12
CA ARG A 895 -7.35 -35.46 -10.67
C ARG A 895 -8.62 -35.67 -9.87
N GLY A 896 -9.79 -35.52 -10.48
CA GLY A 896 -11.08 -35.56 -9.78
C GLY A 896 -11.26 -34.39 -8.80
N SER A 897 -10.53 -33.29 -9.00
CA SER A 897 -10.47 -32.14 -8.08
C SER A 897 -10.85 -30.84 -8.80
N TYR A 898 -10.92 -29.72 -8.06
CA TYR A 898 -11.20 -28.40 -8.64
C TYR A 898 -10.00 -27.48 -8.48
N VAL A 899 -9.82 -26.58 -9.44
CA VAL A 899 -8.86 -25.48 -9.40
C VAL A 899 -9.62 -24.17 -9.37
N LEU A 900 -9.31 -23.31 -8.40
CA LEU A 900 -9.87 -21.96 -8.35
C LEU A 900 -9.14 -21.07 -9.35
N VAL A 901 -9.86 -20.56 -10.34
CA VAL A 901 -9.35 -19.59 -11.29
C VAL A 901 -9.85 -18.22 -10.87
N SER A 902 -8.93 -17.29 -10.65
CA SER A 902 -9.25 -15.94 -10.21
C SER A 902 -8.58 -14.92 -11.13
N PRO A 903 -9.06 -14.80 -12.39
CA PRO A 903 -8.45 -13.98 -13.44
C PRO A 903 -8.28 -12.53 -13.00
N HIS A 904 -9.27 -11.98 -12.27
CA HIS A 904 -9.23 -10.63 -11.73
C HIS A 904 -8.04 -10.36 -10.77
N ARG A 905 -7.34 -11.38 -10.25
CA ARG A 905 -6.13 -11.18 -9.43
C ARG A 905 -4.96 -10.66 -10.25
N THR A 906 -4.96 -10.84 -11.59
CA THR A 906 -4.00 -10.21 -12.53
C THR A 906 -3.88 -8.71 -12.41
N LYS A 907 -4.96 -8.13 -11.91
CA LYS A 907 -5.21 -6.72 -11.83
C LYS A 907 -4.65 -6.03 -10.58
N ARG A 908 -4.08 -6.81 -9.65
CA ARG A 908 -3.42 -6.30 -8.43
C ARG A 908 -2.04 -5.72 -8.74
N PRO A 909 -1.71 -4.46 -8.35
CA PRO A 909 -0.42 -3.86 -8.66
C PRO A 909 0.71 -4.57 -7.88
N TRP A 910 1.63 -5.19 -8.62
CA TRP A 910 2.84 -5.79 -8.06
C TRP A 910 3.75 -4.68 -7.49
N GLN A 911 4.21 -4.82 -6.24
CA GLN A 911 5.10 -3.86 -5.53
C GLN A 911 6.36 -4.58 -4.98
N GLY A 912 6.68 -5.74 -5.54
CA GLY A 912 7.87 -6.52 -5.19
C GLY A 912 9.07 -6.16 -6.07
N GLN A 913 10.24 -6.74 -5.76
CA GLN A 913 11.48 -6.54 -6.50
C GLN A 913 11.27 -6.82 -8.00
N GLN A 914 11.80 -5.92 -8.83
CA GLN A 914 11.85 -6.02 -10.28
C GLN A 914 13.33 -6.05 -10.67
N GLU A 915 13.70 -6.96 -11.57
CA GLU A 915 15.03 -7.03 -12.17
C GLU A 915 14.91 -7.02 -13.69
N SER A 916 15.94 -6.51 -14.36
CA SER A 916 15.95 -6.27 -15.80
C SER A 916 16.30 -7.53 -16.60
N PRO A 917 15.88 -7.63 -17.88
CA PRO A 917 16.35 -8.68 -18.78
C PRO A 917 17.88 -8.76 -18.78
N SER A 918 18.45 -9.97 -18.73
CA SER A 918 19.91 -10.16 -18.69
C SER A 918 20.35 -11.09 -19.83
N LYS A 919 21.44 -10.73 -20.52
CA LYS A 919 22.16 -11.68 -21.39
C LYS A 919 22.98 -12.61 -20.48
N THR A 920 22.59 -13.86 -20.36
CA THR A 920 23.42 -14.87 -19.70
C THR A 920 24.45 -15.37 -20.70
N VAL A 921 25.74 -15.08 -20.45
CA VAL A 921 26.85 -15.56 -21.30
C VAL A 921 27.56 -16.68 -20.53
N LEU A 922 27.04 -17.89 -20.59
CA LEU A 922 27.73 -19.08 -20.10
C LEU A 922 28.76 -19.55 -21.16
N PRO A 923 29.92 -20.07 -20.74
CA PRO A 923 30.87 -20.66 -21.68
C PRO A 923 30.32 -21.97 -22.25
N SER A 924 30.74 -22.36 -23.45
CA SER A 924 30.36 -23.66 -24.05
C SER A 924 30.91 -24.86 -23.27
N TYR A 925 31.94 -24.64 -22.45
CA TYR A 925 32.55 -25.63 -21.57
C TYR A 925 32.96 -24.96 -20.26
N ASP A 926 32.66 -25.59 -19.13
CA ASP A 926 33.08 -25.13 -17.81
C ASP A 926 33.91 -26.22 -17.10
N PRO A 927 35.22 -26.00 -16.82
CA PRO A 927 36.07 -26.98 -16.14
C PRO A 927 35.63 -27.28 -14.68
N ALA A 928 34.80 -26.43 -14.07
CA ALA A 928 34.25 -26.65 -12.74
C ALA A 928 32.90 -27.41 -12.76
N CYS A 929 32.28 -27.57 -13.93
CA CYS A 929 31.00 -28.25 -14.05
C CYS A 929 31.17 -29.77 -14.09
N TYR A 930 30.70 -30.47 -13.06
CA TYR A 930 30.79 -31.93 -12.95
C TYR A 930 29.93 -32.72 -13.97
N LEU A 931 29.19 -32.03 -14.83
CA LEU A 931 28.43 -32.63 -15.93
C LEU A 931 29.15 -32.48 -17.28
N CYS A 932 30.12 -31.56 -17.42
CA CYS A 932 30.82 -31.37 -18.67
C CYS A 932 31.67 -32.61 -19.07
N PRO A 933 31.86 -32.87 -20.38
CA PRO A 933 32.68 -33.98 -20.88
C PRO A 933 34.09 -33.99 -20.29
N GLY A 934 34.56 -35.14 -19.81
CA GLY A 934 35.91 -35.27 -19.23
C GLY A 934 36.11 -34.73 -17.81
N ASN A 935 35.16 -33.98 -17.24
CA ASN A 935 35.26 -33.49 -15.87
C ASN A 935 34.95 -34.58 -14.83
N ALA A 936 35.46 -34.41 -13.62
CA ALA A 936 35.14 -35.28 -12.49
C ALA A 936 33.70 -35.05 -11.99
N ARG A 937 32.96 -36.15 -11.80
CA ARG A 937 31.65 -36.24 -11.16
C ARG A 937 31.75 -36.01 -9.65
N ALA A 938 30.60 -35.81 -9.01
CA ALA A 938 30.54 -35.42 -7.61
C ALA A 938 31.07 -36.49 -6.63
N GLN A 939 30.98 -37.79 -6.98
CA GLN A 939 31.61 -38.88 -6.21
C GLN A 939 33.01 -39.28 -6.68
N GLY A 940 33.61 -38.56 -7.65
CA GLY A 940 35.01 -38.73 -8.06
C GLY A 940 35.25 -39.53 -9.35
N ASP A 941 34.23 -40.18 -9.92
CA ASP A 941 34.32 -40.78 -11.26
C ASP A 941 34.49 -39.69 -12.33
N ALA A 942 35.18 -39.96 -13.44
CA ALA A 942 35.27 -39.00 -14.55
C ALA A 942 34.16 -39.24 -15.59
N ASN A 943 33.56 -38.16 -16.10
CA ASN A 943 32.70 -38.27 -17.28
C ASN A 943 33.54 -38.69 -18.49
N PRO A 944 33.01 -39.56 -19.38
CA PRO A 944 33.66 -39.82 -20.66
C PRO A 944 33.70 -38.54 -21.51
N GLN A 945 34.55 -38.54 -22.52
CA GLN A 945 34.47 -37.54 -23.59
C GLN A 945 33.25 -37.87 -24.45
N TYR A 946 32.15 -37.15 -24.23
CA TYR A 946 30.89 -37.32 -24.95
C TYR A 946 30.57 -36.07 -25.78
N THR A 947 29.91 -36.27 -26.92
CA THR A 947 29.55 -35.18 -27.86
C THR A 947 28.05 -34.94 -27.99
N ASN A 948 27.22 -35.81 -27.40
CA ASN A 948 25.76 -35.77 -27.46
C ASN A 948 25.15 -36.27 -26.13
N THR A 949 23.85 -36.62 -26.07
CA THR A 949 23.18 -37.15 -24.87
C THR A 949 23.99 -38.23 -24.17
N PHE A 950 24.23 -38.06 -22.86
CA PHE A 950 24.97 -39.02 -22.03
C PHE A 950 24.22 -39.34 -20.73
N VAL A 951 24.20 -40.63 -20.36
CA VAL A 951 23.43 -41.16 -19.22
C VAL A 951 24.34 -41.83 -18.20
N PHE A 952 24.09 -41.59 -16.92
CA PHE A 952 24.74 -42.32 -15.83
C PHE A 952 23.82 -42.47 -14.61
N VAL A 953 24.17 -43.38 -13.69
CA VAL A 953 23.44 -43.56 -12.42
C VAL A 953 23.75 -42.39 -11.50
N ASN A 954 22.73 -41.81 -10.87
CA ASN A 954 22.88 -40.62 -10.05
C ASN A 954 23.73 -40.89 -8.79
N ASP A 955 24.85 -40.17 -8.69
CA ASP A 955 25.75 -40.15 -7.53
C ASP A 955 25.03 -39.89 -6.20
N TYR A 956 23.93 -39.13 -6.20
CA TYR A 956 23.09 -38.83 -5.02
C TYR A 956 21.66 -39.32 -5.23
N SER A 957 21.50 -40.63 -5.45
CA SER A 957 20.20 -41.26 -5.66
C SER A 957 19.22 -41.05 -4.49
N ALA A 958 18.01 -40.56 -4.79
CA ALA A 958 16.95 -40.29 -3.82
C ALA A 958 16.26 -41.59 -3.34
N VAL A 959 16.18 -42.59 -4.21
CA VAL A 959 15.77 -43.97 -3.90
C VAL A 959 16.93 -44.91 -4.15
N LYS A 960 17.05 -45.96 -3.34
CA LYS A 960 18.12 -46.95 -3.43
C LYS A 960 17.56 -48.28 -3.92
N GLU A 961 18.38 -49.03 -4.66
CA GLU A 961 18.01 -50.38 -5.10
C GLU A 961 17.91 -51.35 -3.91
N GLU A 962 18.64 -51.08 -2.82
CA GLU A 962 18.69 -51.89 -1.60
C GLU A 962 18.52 -51.00 -0.35
N GLN A 963 17.65 -51.42 0.57
CA GLN A 963 17.46 -50.81 1.89
C GLN A 963 16.97 -51.86 2.90
N ALA A 964 16.96 -51.50 4.19
CA ALA A 964 16.47 -52.39 5.25
C ALA A 964 14.95 -52.65 5.12
N GLU A 965 14.50 -53.88 5.39
CA GLU A 965 13.07 -54.20 5.45
C GLU A 965 12.39 -53.41 6.57
N TYR A 966 11.25 -52.77 6.25
CA TYR A 966 10.38 -52.13 7.23
C TYR A 966 9.10 -52.94 7.37
N LYS A 967 8.88 -53.52 8.57
CA LYS A 967 7.62 -54.18 8.94
C LYS A 967 6.92 -53.29 9.96
N PRO A 968 5.69 -52.81 9.69
CA PRO A 968 4.97 -52.00 10.65
C PRO A 968 4.74 -52.81 11.95
N HIS A 969 5.01 -52.18 13.09
CA HIS A 969 4.77 -52.74 14.42
C HIS A 969 3.71 -51.90 15.13
N GLY A 970 2.61 -52.52 15.56
CA GLY A 970 1.49 -51.85 16.26
C GLY A 970 0.23 -52.71 16.19
N ASP A 971 -0.77 -52.44 17.05
CA ASP A 971 -2.10 -53.03 16.89
C ASP A 971 -2.82 -52.46 15.64
N GLU A 972 -4.00 -52.98 15.30
CA GLU A 972 -4.73 -52.54 14.09
C GLU A 972 -5.04 -51.04 14.10
N ASN A 973 -5.24 -50.42 15.27
CA ASN A 973 -5.53 -49.00 15.38
C ASN A 973 -4.27 -48.15 15.18
N GLU A 974 -3.14 -48.49 15.80
CA GLU A 974 -1.87 -47.77 15.56
C GLU A 974 -1.40 -47.92 14.11
N SER A 975 -1.57 -49.11 13.53
CA SER A 975 -1.23 -49.38 12.13
C SER A 975 -2.10 -48.59 11.15
N PHE A 976 -3.32 -48.22 11.55
CA PHE A 976 -4.19 -47.33 10.78
C PHE A 976 -3.68 -45.88 10.79
N PHE A 977 -3.26 -45.35 11.95
CA PHE A 977 -2.85 -43.95 12.07
C PHE A 977 -1.38 -43.67 11.69
N LEU A 978 -0.49 -44.66 11.80
CA LEU A 978 0.96 -44.52 11.62
C LEU A 978 1.50 -45.44 10.51
N ARG A 979 0.84 -45.43 9.34
CA ARG A 979 1.23 -46.24 8.17
C ARG A 979 2.46 -45.66 7.48
N ALA A 980 3.48 -46.48 7.30
CA ALA A 980 4.64 -46.19 6.47
C ALA A 980 4.95 -47.39 5.57
N GLU A 981 5.35 -47.13 4.32
CA GLU A 981 5.63 -48.16 3.32
C GLU A 981 7.04 -47.96 2.73
N PRO A 982 7.86 -49.03 2.63
CA PRO A 982 9.17 -48.93 2.04
C PRO A 982 9.07 -48.76 0.51
N VAL A 983 9.90 -47.88 -0.06
CA VAL A 983 10.03 -47.69 -1.51
C VAL A 983 11.47 -47.89 -1.94
N VAL A 984 11.71 -48.73 -2.94
CA VAL A 984 13.02 -48.99 -3.55
C VAL A 984 13.01 -48.56 -5.01
N GLY A 985 14.19 -48.29 -5.59
CA GLY A 985 14.26 -47.71 -6.92
C GLY A 985 15.65 -47.37 -7.40
N LYS A 986 15.73 -46.77 -8.60
CA LYS A 986 16.99 -46.34 -9.23
C LYS A 986 16.85 -44.95 -9.85
N CYS A 987 17.87 -44.12 -9.66
CA CYS A 987 17.90 -42.76 -10.21
C CYS A 987 18.99 -42.63 -11.28
N TYR A 988 18.65 -42.06 -12.42
CA TYR A 988 19.57 -41.73 -13.51
C TYR A 988 19.66 -40.22 -13.71
N VAL A 989 20.82 -39.74 -14.17
CA VAL A 989 21.03 -38.40 -14.69
C VAL A 989 21.28 -38.49 -16.19
N LEU A 990 20.56 -37.67 -16.95
CA LEU A 990 20.66 -37.56 -18.40
C LEU A 990 21.16 -36.16 -18.74
N THR A 991 22.34 -36.03 -19.36
CA THR A 991 22.78 -34.76 -19.96
C THR A 991 22.21 -34.66 -21.36
N PHE A 992 21.61 -33.52 -21.73
CA PHE A 992 20.96 -33.36 -23.03
C PHE A 992 21.91 -32.89 -24.14
N SER A 993 23.03 -32.27 -23.77
CA SER A 993 24.05 -31.79 -24.70
C SER A 993 25.42 -31.78 -24.03
N ALA A 994 26.49 -31.88 -24.82
CA ALA A 994 27.87 -31.67 -24.37
C ALA A 994 28.17 -30.18 -24.07
N ALA A 995 27.44 -29.27 -24.70
CA ALA A 995 27.65 -27.84 -24.54
C ALA A 995 26.96 -27.31 -23.27
N HIS A 996 27.76 -26.68 -22.40
CA HIS A 996 27.33 -26.18 -21.10
C HIS A 996 26.34 -25.00 -21.18
N ASN A 997 26.41 -24.24 -22.27
CA ASN A 997 25.64 -23.00 -22.46
C ASN A 997 24.30 -23.18 -23.19
N LEU A 998 23.94 -24.40 -23.58
CA LEU A 998 22.69 -24.68 -24.28
C LEU A 998 21.58 -25.08 -23.32
N THR A 999 20.34 -24.92 -23.77
CA THR A 999 19.12 -25.42 -23.11
C THR A 999 18.26 -26.15 -24.13
N LEU A 1000 17.21 -26.88 -23.73
CA LEU A 1000 16.27 -27.49 -24.69
C LEU A 1000 15.67 -26.47 -25.68
N ALA A 1001 15.56 -25.21 -25.28
CA ALA A 1001 15.09 -24.13 -26.17
C ALA A 1001 16.09 -23.80 -27.29
N ASP A 1002 17.38 -24.09 -27.10
CA ASP A 1002 18.45 -23.87 -28.08
C ASP A 1002 18.64 -25.04 -29.04
N LEU A 1003 18.21 -26.24 -28.64
CA LEU A 1003 18.36 -27.46 -29.44
C LEU A 1003 17.28 -27.52 -30.53
N SER A 1004 17.69 -27.93 -31.71
CA SER A 1004 16.76 -28.31 -32.79
C SER A 1004 16.01 -29.59 -32.44
N ALA A 1005 14.88 -29.84 -33.11
CA ALA A 1005 14.14 -31.10 -32.96
C ALA A 1005 15.06 -32.32 -33.19
N THR A 1006 15.96 -32.25 -34.18
CA THR A 1006 16.95 -33.29 -34.46
C THR A 1006 17.97 -33.52 -33.33
N GLU A 1007 18.31 -32.47 -32.57
CA GLU A 1007 19.21 -32.58 -31.41
C GLU A 1007 18.48 -33.06 -30.14
N ILE A 1008 17.14 -32.94 -30.08
CA ILE A 1008 16.32 -33.44 -28.96
C ILE A 1008 15.95 -34.92 -29.13
N VAL A 1009 15.83 -35.43 -30.37
CA VAL A 1009 15.51 -36.85 -30.62
C VAL A 1009 16.40 -37.83 -29.82
N PRO A 1010 17.74 -37.67 -29.75
CA PRO A 1010 18.59 -38.53 -28.93
C PRO A 1010 18.25 -38.54 -27.43
N VAL A 1011 17.67 -37.45 -26.90
CA VAL A 1011 17.18 -37.38 -25.52
C VAL A 1011 15.93 -38.26 -25.36
N ILE A 1012 15.00 -38.18 -26.31
CA ILE A 1012 13.79 -39.00 -26.34
C ILE A 1012 14.15 -40.47 -26.48
N ASP A 1013 15.11 -40.80 -27.34
CA ASP A 1013 15.59 -42.18 -27.51
C ASP A 1013 16.17 -42.73 -26.20
N ALA A 1014 17.02 -41.98 -25.51
CA ALA A 1014 17.55 -42.39 -24.21
C ALA A 1014 16.44 -42.57 -23.15
N TRP A 1015 15.40 -41.74 -23.15
CA TRP A 1015 14.23 -41.95 -22.28
C TRP A 1015 13.46 -43.23 -22.63
N THR A 1016 13.20 -43.48 -23.92
CA THR A 1016 12.53 -44.69 -24.40
C THR A 1016 13.35 -45.93 -24.05
N GLU A 1017 14.66 -45.89 -24.24
CA GLU A 1017 15.59 -46.97 -23.94
C GLU A 1017 15.60 -47.35 -22.45
N ILE A 1018 15.66 -46.35 -21.55
CA ILE A 1018 15.56 -46.61 -20.12
C ILE A 1018 14.21 -47.26 -19.81
N TYR A 1019 13.10 -46.73 -20.35
CA TYR A 1019 11.77 -47.31 -20.13
C TYR A 1019 11.71 -48.77 -20.57
N THR A 1020 12.16 -49.07 -21.79
CA THR A 1020 12.25 -50.42 -22.34
C THR A 1020 13.10 -51.35 -21.46
N SER A 1021 14.20 -50.86 -20.90
CA SER A 1021 15.08 -51.66 -20.04
C SER A 1021 14.47 -52.08 -18.69
N HIS A 1022 13.46 -51.35 -18.20
CA HIS A 1022 12.75 -51.63 -16.95
C HIS A 1022 11.35 -52.20 -17.14
N LEU A 1023 10.91 -52.38 -18.39
CA LEU A 1023 9.56 -52.83 -18.73
C LEU A 1023 9.34 -54.30 -18.31
N SER A 1024 8.26 -54.57 -17.58
CA SER A 1024 7.94 -55.93 -17.16
C SER A 1024 7.65 -56.82 -18.38
N PRO A 1025 8.14 -58.07 -18.43
CA PRO A 1025 7.80 -59.00 -19.52
C PRO A 1025 6.30 -59.31 -19.62
N LYS A 1026 5.54 -59.07 -18.54
CA LYS A 1026 4.08 -59.23 -18.52
C LYS A 1026 3.33 -58.01 -19.06
N ASN A 1027 4.02 -56.89 -19.23
CA ASN A 1027 3.42 -55.67 -19.74
C ASN A 1027 3.10 -55.84 -21.24
N PRO A 1028 1.89 -55.52 -21.71
CA PRO A 1028 1.53 -55.59 -23.13
C PRO A 1028 2.51 -54.85 -24.05
N LEU A 1029 3.12 -53.76 -23.56
CA LEU A 1029 4.10 -52.97 -24.30
C LEU A 1029 5.42 -53.70 -24.56
N ALA A 1030 5.74 -54.77 -23.81
CA ALA A 1030 6.97 -55.54 -24.00
C ALA A 1030 6.98 -56.29 -25.36
N GLN A 1031 5.82 -56.50 -25.98
CA GLN A 1031 5.71 -57.07 -27.32
C GLN A 1031 6.12 -56.08 -28.41
N VAL A 1032 5.98 -54.78 -28.15
CA VAL A 1032 6.28 -53.69 -29.09
C VAL A 1032 7.73 -53.23 -28.95
N ALA A 1033 8.29 -53.28 -27.73
CA ALA A 1033 9.68 -52.90 -27.45
C ALA A 1033 10.30 -53.81 -26.38
N PRO A 1034 10.90 -54.96 -26.76
CA PRO A 1034 11.49 -55.89 -25.80
C PRO A 1034 12.76 -55.29 -25.16
N ALA A 1035 12.90 -55.46 -23.83
CA ALA A 1035 14.02 -54.96 -23.01
C ALA A 1035 15.43 -55.35 -23.48
N THR A 1036 15.54 -56.29 -24.41
CA THR A 1036 16.79 -56.85 -24.96
C THR A 1036 17.26 -56.18 -26.26
N HIS A 1037 16.54 -55.19 -26.81
CA HIS A 1037 16.80 -54.60 -28.13
C HIS A 1037 17.55 -53.24 -28.07
N LEU A 1038 18.27 -52.96 -26.98
CA LEU A 1038 19.07 -51.73 -26.89
C LEU A 1038 20.25 -51.78 -27.87
N PRO A 1039 20.45 -50.76 -28.73
CA PRO A 1039 21.62 -50.68 -29.60
C PRO A 1039 22.95 -50.74 -28.80
N PRO A 1040 24.02 -51.39 -29.30
CA PRO A 1040 25.30 -51.45 -28.61
C PRO A 1040 25.95 -50.07 -28.38
N ASP A 1041 25.63 -49.11 -29.24
CA ASP A 1041 26.05 -47.71 -29.25
C ASP A 1041 25.05 -46.78 -28.55
N ALA A 1042 24.01 -47.33 -27.93
CA ALA A 1042 23.02 -46.56 -27.19
C ALA A 1042 23.65 -45.76 -26.04
N PRO A 1043 23.17 -44.55 -25.75
CA PRO A 1043 23.60 -43.76 -24.59
C PRO A 1043 23.44 -44.51 -23.25
N THR A 1044 22.58 -45.52 -23.24
CA THR A 1044 22.23 -46.36 -22.09
C THR A 1044 22.95 -47.70 -22.05
N ALA A 1045 23.80 -48.03 -23.05
CA ALA A 1045 24.44 -49.34 -23.19
C ALA A 1045 25.31 -49.76 -21.99
N SER A 1046 25.84 -48.79 -21.23
CA SER A 1046 26.62 -49.03 -20.00
C SER A 1046 25.77 -49.22 -18.74
N LEU A 1047 24.44 -49.09 -18.80
CA LEU A 1047 23.56 -49.20 -17.65
C LEU A 1047 23.26 -50.66 -17.32
N THR A 1048 23.33 -51.02 -16.04
CA THR A 1048 23.03 -52.38 -15.57
C THR A 1048 21.53 -52.65 -15.55
N LYS A 1049 21.14 -53.88 -15.95
CA LYS A 1049 19.75 -54.36 -15.84
C LYS A 1049 19.24 -54.24 -14.40
N PRO A 1050 17.94 -53.92 -14.21
CA PRO A 1050 17.36 -53.81 -12.88
C PRO A 1050 17.47 -55.12 -12.08
N LYS A 1051 17.82 -55.02 -10.79
CA LYS A 1051 17.90 -56.17 -9.87
C LYS A 1051 16.53 -56.76 -9.51
N MET A 1052 15.47 -55.97 -9.63
CA MET A 1052 14.09 -56.35 -9.36
C MET A 1052 13.14 -55.58 -10.26
N GLN A 1053 11.90 -56.06 -10.38
CA GLN A 1053 10.88 -55.36 -11.15
C GLN A 1053 10.43 -54.10 -10.40
N TYR A 1054 10.41 -52.97 -11.12
CA TYR A 1054 9.85 -51.71 -10.63
C TYR A 1054 8.47 -51.49 -11.25
N ARG A 1055 7.64 -50.71 -10.56
CA ARG A 1055 6.26 -50.44 -10.97
C ARG A 1055 6.16 -49.23 -11.89
N TYR A 1056 6.95 -48.17 -11.66
CA TYR A 1056 6.84 -46.93 -12.41
C TYR A 1056 8.18 -46.30 -12.76
N MET A 1057 8.20 -45.48 -13.82
CA MET A 1057 9.34 -44.69 -14.26
C MET A 1057 8.91 -43.23 -14.45
N GLN A 1058 9.40 -42.34 -13.59
CA GLN A 1058 9.17 -40.90 -13.69
C GLN A 1058 10.36 -40.23 -14.35
N ILE A 1059 10.14 -39.61 -15.51
CA ILE A 1059 11.10 -38.73 -16.18
C ILE A 1059 10.78 -37.30 -15.78
N PHE A 1060 11.78 -36.49 -15.41
CA PHE A 1060 11.58 -35.07 -15.11
C PHE A 1060 12.84 -34.21 -15.36
N GLU A 1061 12.64 -32.92 -15.62
CA GLU A 1061 13.70 -31.89 -15.69
C GLU A 1061 13.30 -30.72 -14.78
N ASN A 1062 14.28 -30.16 -14.07
CA ASN A 1062 14.16 -28.86 -13.41
C ASN A 1062 15.11 -27.87 -14.07
N LYS A 1063 14.59 -26.89 -14.80
CA LYS A 1063 15.39 -25.87 -15.47
C LYS A 1063 15.45 -24.58 -14.65
N GLY A 1064 16.67 -24.06 -14.48
CA GLY A 1064 16.95 -22.78 -13.85
C GLY A 1064 16.97 -22.83 -12.32
N ALA A 1065 17.79 -21.96 -11.70
CA ALA A 1065 17.98 -21.90 -10.25
C ALA A 1065 16.66 -21.68 -9.48
N ALA A 1066 15.65 -21.10 -10.13
CA ALA A 1066 14.33 -20.93 -9.56
C ALA A 1066 13.60 -22.24 -9.22
N MET A 1067 13.88 -23.31 -9.96
CA MET A 1067 13.32 -24.64 -9.78
C MET A 1067 14.25 -25.58 -9.00
N GLY A 1068 15.23 -25.01 -8.29
CA GLY A 1068 16.21 -25.78 -7.52
C GLY A 1068 17.28 -26.46 -8.38
N CYS A 1069 17.42 -26.07 -9.65
CA CYS A 1069 18.50 -26.55 -10.50
C CYS A 1069 19.84 -26.02 -9.97
N SER A 1070 20.71 -26.92 -9.49
CA SER A 1070 21.98 -26.58 -8.86
C SER A 1070 23.15 -26.45 -9.85
N ASN A 1071 22.97 -26.89 -11.10
CA ASN A 1071 23.97 -26.82 -12.17
C ASN A 1071 23.30 -26.38 -13.48
N PRO A 1072 23.78 -25.32 -14.15
CA PRO A 1072 23.13 -24.77 -15.35
C PRO A 1072 23.31 -25.62 -16.62
N HIS A 1073 24.17 -26.65 -16.61
CA HIS A 1073 24.35 -27.57 -17.73
C HIS A 1073 23.02 -28.27 -18.07
N PRO A 1074 22.60 -28.38 -19.34
CA PRO A 1074 21.30 -28.96 -19.70
C PRO A 1074 21.21 -30.45 -19.34
N HIS A 1075 20.36 -30.81 -18.39
CA HIS A 1075 20.20 -32.18 -17.91
C HIS A 1075 18.81 -32.45 -17.31
N GLY A 1076 18.41 -33.73 -17.26
CA GLY A 1076 17.21 -34.23 -16.60
C GLY A 1076 17.49 -35.47 -15.77
N GLN A 1077 16.46 -36.01 -15.12
CA GLN A 1077 16.55 -37.19 -14.28
C GLN A 1077 15.45 -38.19 -14.61
N VAL A 1078 15.75 -39.47 -14.34
CA VAL A 1078 14.79 -40.57 -14.44
C VAL A 1078 14.81 -41.37 -13.16
N TRP A 1079 13.67 -41.50 -12.48
CA TRP A 1079 13.54 -42.29 -11.26
C TRP A 1079 12.62 -43.47 -11.51
N THR A 1080 13.10 -44.68 -11.26
CA THR A 1080 12.27 -45.89 -11.22
C THR A 1080 11.93 -46.22 -9.78
N THR A 1081 10.69 -46.64 -9.51
CA THR A 1081 10.21 -46.92 -8.15
C THR A 1081 9.39 -48.21 -8.08
N SER A 1082 9.50 -48.93 -6.96
CA SER A 1082 8.70 -50.13 -6.67
C SER A 1082 7.21 -49.85 -6.48
N SER A 1083 6.85 -48.61 -6.16
CA SER A 1083 5.47 -48.14 -6.04
C SER A 1083 5.12 -47.18 -7.19
N LEU A 1084 3.82 -47.03 -7.44
CA LEU A 1084 3.29 -46.01 -8.35
C LEU A 1084 3.26 -44.66 -7.60
N PRO A 1085 3.91 -43.60 -8.09
CA PRO A 1085 3.88 -42.30 -7.43
C PRO A 1085 2.47 -41.69 -7.41
N GLU A 1086 2.19 -40.87 -6.40
CA GLU A 1086 0.86 -40.33 -6.10
C GLU A 1086 0.19 -39.62 -7.30
N GLU A 1087 0.92 -38.71 -7.95
CA GLU A 1087 0.36 -37.89 -9.05
C GLU A 1087 -0.05 -38.75 -10.26
N PRO A 1088 0.84 -39.58 -10.88
CA PRO A 1088 0.45 -40.55 -11.90
C PRO A 1088 -0.64 -41.54 -11.46
N MET A 1089 -0.64 -41.97 -10.18
CA MET A 1089 -1.67 -42.89 -9.66
C MET A 1089 -3.06 -42.25 -9.70
N VAL A 1090 -3.18 -41.01 -9.19
CA VAL A 1090 -4.45 -40.27 -9.19
C VAL A 1090 -4.96 -40.05 -10.61
N GLU A 1091 -4.08 -39.69 -11.54
CA GLU A 1091 -4.44 -39.53 -12.95
C GLU A 1091 -4.91 -40.84 -13.58
N LEU A 1092 -4.16 -41.92 -13.36
CA LEU A 1092 -4.50 -43.22 -13.91
C LEU A 1092 -5.86 -43.73 -13.42
N GLU A 1093 -6.21 -43.49 -12.15
CA GLU A 1093 -7.53 -43.85 -11.61
C GLU A 1093 -8.66 -43.06 -12.30
N GLN A 1094 -8.47 -41.77 -12.60
CA GLN A 1094 -9.48 -41.01 -13.35
C GLN A 1094 -9.57 -41.43 -14.83
N LEU A 1095 -8.45 -41.77 -15.47
CA LEU A 1095 -8.44 -42.28 -16.84
C LEU A 1095 -9.21 -43.61 -16.94
N LYS A 1096 -8.95 -44.54 -16.00
CA LYS A 1096 -9.68 -45.82 -15.89
C LYS A 1096 -11.17 -45.60 -15.64
N LYS A 1097 -11.49 -44.70 -14.70
CA LYS A 1097 -12.89 -44.36 -14.39
C LYS A 1097 -13.63 -43.82 -15.61
N TYR A 1098 -13.05 -42.84 -16.30
CA TYR A 1098 -13.65 -42.27 -17.49
C TYR A 1098 -13.88 -43.33 -18.56
N ARG A 1099 -12.88 -44.20 -18.78
CA ARG A 1099 -12.97 -45.30 -19.75
C ARG A 1099 -14.09 -46.28 -19.43
N ALA A 1100 -14.23 -46.67 -18.17
CA ALA A 1100 -15.33 -47.52 -17.71
C ALA A 1100 -16.70 -46.85 -17.90
N GLU A 1101 -16.80 -45.54 -17.65
CA GLU A 1101 -18.07 -44.78 -17.74
C GLU A 1101 -18.46 -44.40 -19.18
N HIS A 1102 -17.50 -44.32 -20.12
CA HIS A 1102 -17.70 -43.81 -21.48
C HIS A 1102 -17.49 -44.89 -22.56
N GLY A 1103 -17.78 -46.15 -22.24
CA GLY A 1103 -17.81 -47.25 -23.21
C GLY A 1103 -16.45 -47.57 -23.83
N GLY A 1104 -15.37 -47.45 -23.05
CA GLY A 1104 -14.01 -47.75 -23.50
C GLY A 1104 -13.26 -46.57 -24.15
N LYS A 1105 -13.86 -45.38 -24.23
CA LYS A 1105 -13.20 -44.18 -24.74
C LYS A 1105 -12.15 -43.63 -23.77
N HIS A 1106 -11.14 -42.95 -24.29
CA HIS A 1106 -10.08 -42.37 -23.48
C HIS A 1106 -10.31 -40.88 -23.24
N LEU A 1107 -10.23 -40.47 -21.97
CA LEU A 1107 -10.45 -39.09 -21.52
C LEU A 1107 -9.58 -38.09 -22.28
N LEU A 1108 -8.27 -38.34 -22.38
CA LEU A 1108 -7.35 -37.44 -23.06
C LEU A 1108 -7.55 -37.44 -24.58
N GLY A 1109 -8.01 -38.56 -25.18
CA GLY A 1109 -8.38 -38.59 -26.60
C GLY A 1109 -9.58 -37.69 -26.91
N ASP A 1110 -10.67 -37.84 -26.14
CA ASP A 1110 -11.87 -36.99 -26.29
C ASP A 1110 -11.56 -35.53 -25.95
N TYR A 1111 -10.71 -35.27 -24.95
CA TYR A 1111 -10.26 -33.94 -24.59
C TYR A 1111 -9.43 -33.27 -25.70
N VAL A 1112 -8.47 -33.98 -26.29
CA VAL A 1112 -7.67 -33.47 -27.42
C VAL A 1112 -8.55 -33.17 -28.62
N ALA A 1113 -9.47 -34.07 -28.97
CA ALA A 1113 -10.41 -33.85 -30.08
C ALA A 1113 -11.23 -32.56 -29.86
N LEU A 1114 -11.70 -32.33 -28.63
CA LEU A 1114 -12.41 -31.11 -28.26
C LEU A 1114 -11.52 -29.86 -28.37
N GLU A 1115 -10.32 -29.89 -27.79
CA GLU A 1115 -9.42 -28.73 -27.78
C GLU A 1115 -8.94 -28.35 -29.18
N VAL A 1116 -8.62 -29.33 -30.02
CA VAL A 1116 -8.26 -29.11 -31.43
C VAL A 1116 -9.44 -28.56 -32.22
N SER A 1117 -10.68 -28.97 -31.93
CA SER A 1117 -11.85 -28.40 -32.60
C SER A 1117 -12.11 -26.94 -32.22
N LYS A 1118 -11.82 -26.57 -30.96
CA LYS A 1118 -12.05 -25.22 -30.43
C LYS A 1118 -10.93 -24.24 -30.73
N GLN A 1119 -9.67 -24.69 -30.79
CA GLN A 1119 -8.47 -23.87 -31.01
C GLN A 1119 -8.21 -22.75 -29.97
N GLU A 1120 -8.98 -22.73 -28.87
CA GLU A 1120 -8.90 -21.72 -27.82
C GLU A 1120 -7.65 -21.86 -26.94
N ARG A 1121 -7.27 -23.11 -26.61
CA ARG A 1121 -6.20 -23.44 -25.65
C ARG A 1121 -4.99 -24.16 -26.27
N VAL A 1122 -5.03 -24.41 -27.57
CA VAL A 1122 -3.92 -25.01 -28.33
C VAL A 1122 -2.81 -23.98 -28.54
N VAL A 1123 -1.60 -24.20 -28.02
CA VAL A 1123 -0.43 -23.32 -28.19
C VAL A 1123 0.31 -23.62 -29.49
N PHE A 1124 0.52 -24.90 -29.79
CA PHE A 1124 1.19 -25.42 -30.98
C PHE A 1124 0.64 -26.82 -31.27
N GLU A 1125 0.60 -27.23 -32.52
CA GLU A 1125 0.28 -28.60 -32.89
C GLU A 1125 1.00 -28.99 -34.18
N ASN A 1126 1.41 -30.25 -34.27
CA ASN A 1126 1.84 -30.92 -35.50
C ASN A 1126 0.98 -32.17 -35.70
N ASP A 1127 1.35 -33.04 -36.65
CA ASP A 1127 0.49 -34.20 -37.00
C ASP A 1127 0.31 -35.18 -35.83
N GLY A 1128 1.33 -35.36 -34.98
CA GLY A 1128 1.31 -36.33 -33.89
C GLY A 1128 0.95 -35.77 -32.51
N PHE A 1129 1.23 -34.49 -32.24
CA PHE A 1129 1.11 -33.91 -30.91
C PHE A 1129 0.41 -32.56 -30.90
N VAL A 1130 -0.25 -32.28 -29.78
CA VAL A 1130 -0.79 -30.96 -29.44
C VAL A 1130 -0.14 -30.47 -28.14
N VAL A 1131 0.33 -29.22 -28.16
CA VAL A 1131 0.75 -28.46 -26.99
C VAL A 1131 -0.40 -27.55 -26.63
N LEU A 1132 -0.93 -27.64 -25.41
CA LEU A 1132 -2.07 -26.83 -24.97
C LEU A 1132 -1.93 -26.38 -23.52
N CYS A 1133 -2.61 -25.30 -23.14
CA CYS A 1133 -2.82 -24.97 -21.73
C CYS A 1133 -4.10 -25.68 -21.27
N PRO A 1134 -4.05 -26.69 -20.38
CA PRO A 1134 -5.24 -27.45 -20.03
C PRO A 1134 -6.27 -26.56 -19.34
N TRP A 1135 -7.56 -26.87 -19.54
CA TRP A 1135 -8.68 -26.13 -18.95
C TRP A 1135 -8.54 -25.97 -17.43
N TRP A 1136 -7.90 -26.92 -16.76
CA TRP A 1136 -7.70 -27.00 -15.33
C TRP A 1136 -6.26 -26.70 -14.88
N ALA A 1137 -5.42 -26.08 -15.72
CA ALA A 1137 -4.02 -25.86 -15.36
C ALA A 1137 -3.89 -25.10 -14.02
N THR A 1138 -2.93 -25.46 -13.18
CA THR A 1138 -2.69 -24.84 -11.87
C THR A 1138 -1.64 -23.73 -11.93
N TRP A 1139 -0.59 -23.91 -12.73
CA TRP A 1139 0.43 -22.88 -12.94
C TRP A 1139 0.01 -21.90 -14.05
N PRO A 1140 0.47 -20.63 -14.00
CA PRO A 1140 0.01 -19.58 -14.91
C PRO A 1140 0.20 -19.93 -16.38
N PHE A 1141 1.37 -20.44 -16.75
CA PHE A 1141 1.68 -20.89 -18.10
C PHE A 1141 1.86 -22.40 -18.18
N GLU A 1142 1.19 -23.16 -17.30
CA GLU A 1142 1.19 -24.62 -17.36
C GLU A 1142 0.68 -25.09 -18.72
N THR A 1143 1.46 -25.96 -19.34
CA THR A 1143 1.11 -26.58 -20.60
C THR A 1143 1.26 -28.08 -20.53
N MET A 1144 0.48 -28.78 -21.33
CA MET A 1144 0.62 -30.20 -21.58
C MET A 1144 0.98 -30.44 -23.04
N ILE A 1145 1.87 -31.40 -23.29
CA ILE A 1145 2.03 -32.01 -24.61
C ILE A 1145 1.28 -33.33 -24.58
N ILE A 1146 0.35 -33.55 -25.51
CA ILE A 1146 -0.50 -34.74 -25.54
C ILE A 1146 -0.44 -35.34 -26.94
N SER A 1147 -0.28 -36.66 -27.03
CA SER A 1147 -0.38 -37.35 -28.33
C SER A 1147 -1.81 -37.26 -28.87
N LYS A 1148 -1.97 -36.98 -30.16
CA LYS A 1148 -3.29 -36.87 -30.81
C LYS A 1148 -3.96 -38.23 -31.00
N THR A 1149 -3.16 -39.26 -31.17
CA THR A 1149 -3.59 -40.66 -31.18
C THR A 1149 -3.26 -41.33 -29.85
N HIS A 1150 -3.95 -42.42 -29.53
CA HIS A 1150 -3.66 -43.19 -28.31
C HIS A 1150 -2.27 -43.79 -28.37
N LYS A 1151 -1.41 -43.30 -27.48
CA LYS A 1151 -0.06 -43.81 -27.21
C LYS A 1151 0.01 -44.01 -25.71
N ARG A 1152 0.41 -45.18 -25.23
CA ARG A 1152 0.41 -45.50 -23.80
C ARG A 1152 1.70 -45.05 -23.13
N ALA A 1153 2.82 -45.14 -23.87
CA ALA A 1153 4.14 -44.72 -23.43
C ALA A 1153 5.04 -44.34 -24.61
N LEU A 1154 6.24 -43.81 -24.32
CA LEU A 1154 7.22 -43.40 -25.33
C LEU A 1154 7.60 -44.53 -26.32
N VAL A 1155 7.45 -45.79 -25.92
CA VAL A 1155 7.72 -46.98 -26.77
C VAL A 1155 6.70 -47.19 -27.89
N ASP A 1156 5.51 -46.58 -27.80
CA ASP A 1156 4.50 -46.65 -28.87
C ASP A 1156 4.78 -45.65 -30.01
N LEU A 1157 5.80 -44.78 -29.86
CA LEU A 1157 6.15 -43.77 -30.86
C LEU A 1157 7.04 -44.34 -31.96
N ASN A 1158 6.67 -44.11 -33.21
CA ASN A 1158 7.54 -44.37 -34.37
C ASN A 1158 8.59 -43.25 -34.55
N ALA A 1159 9.49 -43.41 -35.53
CA ALA A 1159 10.57 -42.45 -35.76
C ALA A 1159 10.08 -41.03 -36.07
N ASP A 1160 9.04 -40.88 -36.91
CA ASP A 1160 8.48 -39.58 -37.25
C ASP A 1160 7.76 -38.94 -36.06
N GLU A 1161 7.03 -39.73 -35.28
CA GLU A 1161 6.35 -39.27 -34.05
C GLU A 1161 7.36 -38.82 -32.98
N LYS A 1162 8.55 -39.46 -32.89
CA LYS A 1162 9.63 -38.98 -32.01
C LYS A 1162 10.15 -37.61 -32.44
N VAL A 1163 10.31 -37.38 -33.75
CA VAL A 1163 10.69 -36.05 -34.29
C VAL A 1163 9.60 -35.01 -33.98
N GLN A 1164 8.33 -35.39 -34.13
CA GLN A 1164 7.19 -34.52 -33.83
C GLN A 1164 7.08 -34.20 -32.33
N LEU A 1165 7.38 -35.15 -31.44
CA LEU A 1165 7.48 -34.88 -30.01
C LEU A 1165 8.64 -33.94 -29.69
N ALA A 1166 9.80 -34.17 -30.33
CA ALA A 1166 10.97 -33.30 -30.18
C ALA A 1166 10.69 -31.87 -30.64
N GLU A 1167 9.97 -31.72 -31.75
CA GLU A 1167 9.51 -30.41 -32.25
C GLU A 1167 8.56 -29.73 -31.25
N ALA A 1168 7.60 -30.47 -30.70
CA ALA A 1168 6.68 -29.93 -29.69
C ALA A 1168 7.42 -29.46 -28.43
N ILE A 1169 8.43 -30.21 -27.96
CA ILE A 1169 9.31 -29.82 -26.84
C ILE A 1169 10.11 -28.56 -27.20
N ALA A 1170 10.70 -28.51 -28.40
CA ALA A 1170 11.44 -27.35 -28.87
C ALA A 1170 10.56 -26.10 -28.96
N GLU A 1171 9.34 -26.23 -29.48
CA GLU A 1171 8.37 -25.13 -29.61
C GLU A 1171 7.98 -24.56 -28.26
N ILE A 1172 7.58 -25.40 -27.29
CA ILE A 1172 7.13 -24.89 -26.00
C ILE A 1172 8.27 -24.27 -25.20
N THR A 1173 9.44 -24.91 -25.16
CA THR A 1173 10.61 -24.39 -24.41
C THR A 1173 11.12 -23.08 -25.01
N ARG A 1174 11.05 -22.92 -26.33
CA ARG A 1174 11.40 -21.68 -27.02
C ARG A 1174 10.37 -20.57 -26.80
N ARG A 1175 9.08 -20.89 -26.86
CA ARG A 1175 7.99 -19.94 -26.56
C ARG A 1175 8.08 -19.43 -25.12
N TYR A 1176 8.46 -20.30 -24.19
CA TYR A 1176 8.76 -19.92 -22.82
C TYR A 1176 9.93 -18.94 -22.70
N ASP A 1177 11.07 -19.22 -23.34
CA ASP A 1177 12.22 -18.30 -23.34
C ASP A 1177 11.85 -16.95 -23.99
N ASN A 1178 11.08 -16.96 -25.08
CA ASN A 1178 10.63 -15.76 -25.80
C ASN A 1178 9.59 -14.94 -25.04
N LEU A 1179 8.69 -15.56 -24.29
CA LEU A 1179 7.61 -14.87 -23.58
C LEU A 1179 8.14 -13.88 -22.53
N PHE A 1180 9.31 -14.14 -21.96
CA PHE A 1180 9.90 -13.33 -20.88
C PHE A 1180 11.32 -12.86 -21.17
N GLU A 1181 11.82 -13.11 -22.37
CA GLU A 1181 13.17 -12.73 -22.81
C GLU A 1181 14.26 -13.16 -21.81
N THR A 1182 14.17 -14.41 -21.32
CA THR A 1182 15.10 -15.00 -20.35
C THR A 1182 15.21 -16.52 -20.53
N HIS A 1183 16.21 -17.17 -19.92
CA HIS A 1183 16.23 -18.62 -19.79
C HIS A 1183 15.09 -19.05 -18.84
N PHE A 1184 13.93 -19.33 -19.41
CA PHE A 1184 12.70 -19.44 -18.65
C PHE A 1184 12.72 -20.71 -17.78
N PRO A 1185 12.60 -20.57 -16.44
CA PRO A 1185 12.60 -21.72 -15.53
C PRO A 1185 11.29 -22.51 -15.64
N TYR A 1186 11.37 -23.82 -15.53
CA TYR A 1186 10.22 -24.72 -15.45
C TYR A 1186 10.62 -26.05 -14.80
N SER A 1187 9.64 -26.76 -14.26
CA SER A 1187 9.74 -28.21 -14.05
C SER A 1187 8.93 -28.90 -15.13
N MET A 1188 9.43 -29.98 -15.71
CA MET A 1188 8.64 -30.83 -16.60
C MET A 1188 8.67 -32.27 -16.14
N GLY A 1189 7.61 -33.01 -16.45
CA GLY A 1189 7.49 -34.44 -16.16
C GLY A 1189 6.76 -35.18 -17.28
N ILE A 1190 7.11 -36.45 -17.51
CA ILE A 1190 6.39 -37.33 -18.47
C ILE A 1190 5.52 -38.30 -17.69
N HIS A 1191 4.24 -38.37 -18.03
CA HIS A 1191 3.32 -39.38 -17.55
C HIS A 1191 3.00 -40.35 -18.68
N GLN A 1192 3.21 -41.62 -18.38
CA GLN A 1192 3.05 -42.74 -19.31
C GLN A 1192 2.64 -44.00 -18.53
N ALA A 1193 2.33 -45.06 -19.26
CA ALA A 1193 1.93 -46.35 -18.69
C ALA A 1193 2.96 -46.86 -17.66
N PRO A 1194 2.50 -47.48 -16.56
CA PRO A 1194 3.41 -48.08 -15.60
C PRO A 1194 4.27 -49.18 -16.23
N LEU A 1195 5.47 -49.39 -15.68
CA LEU A 1195 6.38 -50.45 -16.10
C LEU A 1195 5.78 -51.84 -15.82
N GLU A 1196 5.02 -51.94 -14.72
CA GLU A 1196 4.24 -53.11 -14.33
C GLU A 1196 2.85 -52.67 -13.85
N GLY A 1197 1.81 -53.29 -14.38
CA GLY A 1197 0.42 -53.01 -14.05
C GLY A 1197 -0.53 -54.01 -14.72
N THR A 1198 -1.81 -53.89 -14.41
CA THR A 1198 -2.90 -54.61 -15.06
C THR A 1198 -3.11 -54.14 -16.50
N ASP A 1199 -3.70 -54.97 -17.35
CA ASP A 1199 -4.01 -54.60 -18.74
C ASP A 1199 -4.86 -53.33 -18.81
N GLU A 1200 -5.80 -53.14 -17.88
CA GLU A 1200 -6.64 -51.93 -17.82
C GLU A 1200 -5.84 -50.68 -17.40
N GLU A 1201 -4.87 -50.80 -16.48
CA GLU A 1201 -3.96 -49.71 -16.13
C GLU A 1201 -3.09 -49.30 -17.34
N ILE A 1202 -2.56 -50.29 -18.06
CA ILE A 1202 -1.73 -50.04 -19.24
C ILE A 1202 -2.55 -49.43 -20.37
N GLU A 1203 -3.72 -49.98 -20.65
CA GLU A 1203 -4.57 -49.51 -21.74
C GLU A 1203 -5.19 -48.15 -21.46
N SER A 1204 -5.60 -47.87 -20.22
CA SER A 1204 -6.15 -46.56 -19.84
C SER A 1204 -5.11 -45.44 -19.87
N SER A 1205 -3.83 -45.78 -19.81
CA SER A 1205 -2.74 -44.80 -19.84
C SER A 1205 -2.65 -44.09 -21.19
N TRP A 1206 -2.27 -42.81 -21.15
CA TRP A 1206 -2.07 -41.97 -22.33
C TRP A 1206 -0.81 -41.14 -22.15
N LEU A 1207 0.09 -41.16 -23.12
CA LEU A 1207 1.36 -40.45 -23.09
C LEU A 1207 1.12 -38.94 -23.13
N HIS A 1208 1.53 -38.26 -22.07
CA HIS A 1208 1.47 -36.82 -22.01
C HIS A 1208 2.59 -36.26 -21.13
N LEU A 1209 3.01 -35.04 -21.45
CA LEU A 1209 4.06 -34.34 -20.73
C LEU A 1209 3.46 -33.11 -20.05
N HIS A 1210 3.84 -32.88 -18.80
CA HIS A 1210 3.46 -31.71 -18.01
C HIS A 1210 4.61 -30.72 -17.96
N PHE A 1211 4.34 -29.44 -18.15
CA PHE A 1211 5.27 -28.33 -17.89
C PHE A 1211 4.67 -27.40 -16.84
N TYR A 1212 5.39 -27.22 -15.72
CA TYR A 1212 5.03 -26.40 -14.58
C TYR A 1212 6.01 -25.23 -14.42
N PRO A 1213 5.74 -24.09 -15.08
CA PRO A 1213 6.57 -22.92 -14.93
C PRO A 1213 6.19 -22.12 -13.68
N PRO A 1214 7.17 -21.72 -12.85
CA PRO A 1214 6.90 -21.03 -11.61
C PRO A 1214 6.63 -19.53 -11.85
N LEU A 1215 6.69 -18.99 -13.06
CA LEU A 1215 6.60 -17.55 -13.28
C LEU A 1215 5.17 -17.08 -13.52
N LEU A 1216 4.82 -15.94 -12.91
CA LEU A 1216 3.45 -15.42 -12.84
C LEU A 1216 3.09 -14.48 -13.98
N ARG A 1217 3.75 -13.33 -14.07
CA ARG A 1217 3.40 -12.24 -15.00
C ARG A 1217 4.60 -11.48 -15.58
N SER A 1218 5.81 -11.82 -15.11
CA SER A 1218 7.09 -11.30 -15.60
C SER A 1218 8.19 -12.28 -15.22
N ALA A 1219 9.37 -12.14 -15.84
CA ALA A 1219 10.58 -12.92 -15.53
C ALA A 1219 10.95 -12.90 -14.02
N THR A 1220 10.42 -11.92 -13.27
CA THR A 1220 10.87 -11.56 -11.93
C THR A 1220 9.91 -11.98 -10.82
N VAL A 1221 8.77 -12.59 -11.15
CA VAL A 1221 7.72 -12.93 -10.17
C VAL A 1221 7.42 -14.42 -10.19
N ARG A 1222 7.75 -15.11 -9.10
CA ARG A 1222 7.47 -16.54 -8.91
C ARG A 1222 6.12 -16.75 -8.22
N LYS A 1223 5.38 -17.77 -8.67
CA LYS A 1223 4.24 -18.40 -8.00
C LYS A 1223 4.79 -19.28 -6.89
N PHE A 1224 4.23 -19.12 -5.71
CA PHE A 1224 4.41 -20.03 -4.58
C PHE A 1224 3.03 -20.52 -4.16
N LEU A 1225 2.83 -21.83 -4.06
CA LEU A 1225 1.62 -22.40 -3.48
C LEU A 1225 1.70 -22.20 -1.96
N VAL A 1226 1.01 -21.20 -1.42
CA VAL A 1226 1.04 -20.83 0.00
C VAL A 1226 -0.31 -20.31 0.49
N GLY A 1227 -0.54 -20.34 1.80
CA GLY A 1227 -1.78 -19.84 2.39
C GLY A 1227 -2.99 -20.67 1.93
N TYR A 1228 -3.92 -20.05 1.22
CA TYR A 1228 -5.15 -20.72 0.75
C TYR A 1228 -4.86 -21.94 -0.14
N GLU A 1229 -3.85 -21.86 -1.00
CA GLU A 1229 -3.52 -22.96 -1.93
C GLU A 1229 -2.98 -24.21 -1.23
N MET A 1230 -2.38 -24.06 -0.04
CA MET A 1230 -1.89 -25.20 0.76
C MET A 1230 -2.93 -25.71 1.76
N MET A 1231 -3.89 -24.88 2.16
CA MET A 1231 -4.84 -25.18 3.24
C MET A 1231 -6.27 -25.45 2.72
N ALA A 1232 -6.53 -25.26 1.43
CA ALA A 1232 -7.83 -25.45 0.79
C ALA A 1232 -7.72 -26.06 -0.63
N GLU A 1233 -7.65 -25.24 -1.68
CA GLU A 1233 -7.55 -25.70 -3.08
C GLU A 1233 -6.58 -24.84 -3.91
N PRO A 1234 -5.89 -25.40 -4.92
CA PRO A 1234 -4.95 -24.65 -5.76
C PRO A 1234 -5.64 -23.48 -6.49
N GLN A 1235 -4.96 -22.33 -6.61
CA GLN A 1235 -5.54 -21.11 -7.18
C GLN A 1235 -4.65 -20.45 -8.24
N ARG A 1236 -5.18 -20.18 -9.43
CA ARG A 1236 -4.43 -19.47 -10.49
C ARG A 1236 -4.96 -18.05 -10.76
N ASP A 1237 -4.10 -17.22 -11.34
CA ASP A 1237 -4.35 -15.79 -11.53
C ASP A 1237 -4.70 -15.37 -12.97
N ILE A 1238 -4.36 -16.14 -14.03
CA ILE A 1238 -4.76 -15.91 -15.44
C ILE A 1238 -5.55 -17.11 -15.95
N THR A 1239 -6.43 -16.98 -16.94
CA THR A 1239 -7.09 -18.16 -17.54
C THR A 1239 -6.13 -18.96 -18.46
N PRO A 1240 -6.35 -20.27 -18.66
CA PRO A 1240 -5.65 -21.06 -19.68
C PRO A 1240 -5.73 -20.45 -21.09
N GLU A 1241 -6.86 -19.85 -21.46
CA GLU A 1241 -7.08 -19.20 -22.75
C GLU A 1241 -6.18 -17.96 -22.93
N GLN A 1242 -6.08 -17.14 -21.88
CA GLN A 1242 -5.17 -15.99 -21.84
C GLN A 1242 -3.70 -16.41 -21.90
N ALA A 1243 -3.33 -17.46 -21.16
CA ALA A 1243 -1.98 -18.01 -21.17
C ALA A 1243 -1.60 -18.53 -22.58
N THR A 1244 -2.53 -19.25 -23.22
CA THR A 1244 -2.37 -19.76 -24.58
C THR A 1244 -2.17 -18.64 -25.58
N SER A 1245 -3.01 -17.60 -25.53
CA SER A 1245 -2.94 -16.47 -26.45
C SER A 1245 -1.58 -15.77 -26.40
N LYS A 1246 -0.99 -15.65 -25.21
CA LYS A 1246 0.36 -15.10 -25.01
C LYS A 1246 1.44 -16.01 -25.59
N LEU A 1247 1.39 -17.31 -25.30
CA LEU A 1247 2.37 -18.28 -25.81
C LEU A 1247 2.31 -18.45 -27.34
N LYS A 1248 1.12 -18.33 -27.96
CA LYS A 1248 0.95 -18.36 -29.42
C LYS A 1248 1.78 -17.28 -30.11
N ALA A 1249 1.82 -16.07 -29.54
CA ALA A 1249 2.55 -14.92 -30.09
C ALA A 1249 4.08 -15.04 -29.95
N CYS A 1250 4.59 -15.99 -29.18
CA CYS A 1250 6.01 -16.13 -28.84
C CYS A 1250 6.77 -17.20 -29.66
N GLY A 1251 6.21 -17.66 -30.78
CA GLY A 1251 6.90 -18.58 -31.70
C GLY A 1251 8.06 -17.92 -32.48
N GLY A 1252 8.68 -18.68 -33.38
CA GLY A 1252 9.75 -18.18 -34.26
C GLY A 1252 11.16 -18.22 -33.64
N GLU A 1253 12.03 -17.29 -34.02
CA GLU A 1253 13.43 -17.26 -33.56
C GLU A 1253 13.57 -16.82 -32.09
N LEU A 1254 14.53 -17.42 -31.37
CA LEU A 1254 14.85 -17.07 -29.98
C LEU A 1254 15.23 -15.59 -29.82
N TYR A 1255 14.66 -14.93 -28.81
CA TYR A 1255 14.86 -13.51 -28.52
C TYR A 1255 16.36 -13.13 -28.43
N ARG A 1256 17.19 -13.99 -27.83
CA ARG A 1256 18.64 -13.74 -27.65
C ARG A 1256 19.44 -13.68 -28.94
N LYS A 1257 18.94 -14.20 -30.07
CA LYS A 1257 19.59 -14.06 -31.38
C LYS A 1257 19.38 -12.67 -32.00
N LYS A 1258 18.39 -11.92 -31.51
CA LYS A 1258 18.04 -10.56 -31.95
C LYS A 1258 18.66 -9.46 -31.08
N LEU A 1259 19.25 -9.83 -29.95
CA LEU A 1259 19.91 -8.92 -29.00
C LEU A 1259 21.40 -8.83 -29.26
#